data_AF-A0A957EHD4-F1
#
_entry.id   AF-A0A957EHD4-F1
#
_cell.length_a   1.000
_cell.length_b   1.000
_cell.length_c   1.000
_cell.angle_alpha   90.00
_cell.angle_beta   90.00
_cell.angle_gamma   90.00
#
_symmetry.space_group_name_H-M   'P 1'
#
loop_
_entity.id
_entity.type
_entity.pdbx_description
1 polymer ?
#
loop_
_entity_poly.entity_id
_entity_poly.type
_entity_poly.pdbx_seq_one_letter_code
_entity_poly.pdbx_strand_id
1 'polypeptide(L)'
;MKKIYISVLISLLVIFICSPVSAQMQSASRKIYLVSNWQDYLRMVPISVDEQFTPLLYSPDGAVTEAIVAFTNMYEGSVISLTSAEIDTYIETHWNTSETIILAQSQQSLAILAAMIASELHLPLYFGNISDTSLEKLQARNVIIVGAVVAPDIPVVMKLTTTDEAQKYYHELVARPSVTVLVNHDRMSFLAAEVAAYHRGNILFDVAEVTDTQSDYLIWVTNPENVTPKNVQSLYQVANVINTDDIYDIGIGVLTGYNAHDTALLVARTYAYSEMGGHWKNHFIHAESDATSKWQQTQDDVGSVVYVGGNELTTSRFSSLVQNASYVMVEAHGSPSGVLFSDGSWPNVQSRLQTPPLIFVAESCKTADLTTQHSNNSIALDVIAAGAVAYIGSMEIGGVGLVGNHPFAFSTPNIPLGEIVRMQNAARIELDADWPRAILIGEPTFHQFSQELIKYTLVTKSEASNPVHLQVSGQSFALPSVFVIPNSEKIVYAEVFTAEGSKKTYVVGGYHFDAPLSVAFRTNAQLVFLEWPGGDGDLLLYSKTPIWVVLRKFVSNGLIGIEGLYIDIMTQAGIDWLAFIISIILFWRSRPAEASPKLNAQKLWKGILVGCFFAAAAGFYCLFLNFTIPWLLLVATGLGATISIWIPQLDHPFAISPLCKSVFVFLLPLLGVWGIATVVGVSTHTHRLLASGLLLITSMYVIVAVAAGYLADGIMKKSNEHLRSVLS
;
A
#
# COMPACT_ATOMS: atom_id res chain seq x y z
N MET A 1 -55.61 35.61 -21.10
CA MET A 1 -54.29 34.92 -20.98
C MET A 1 -53.17 35.82 -20.48
N LYS A 2 -52.85 36.99 -21.08
CA LYS A 2 -51.73 37.86 -20.62
C LYS A 2 -51.74 38.25 -19.13
N LYS A 3 -52.91 38.51 -18.53
CA LYS A 3 -53.01 38.88 -17.10
C LYS A 3 -52.69 37.73 -16.14
N ILE A 4 -52.96 36.48 -16.54
CA ILE A 4 -52.67 35.30 -15.72
C ILE A 4 -51.17 35.03 -15.70
N TYR A 5 -50.49 35.15 -16.85
CA TYR A 5 -49.03 35.01 -16.94
C TYR A 5 -48.29 36.03 -16.09
N ILE A 6 -48.73 37.29 -16.07
CA ILE A 6 -48.10 38.33 -15.25
C ILE A 6 -48.29 38.03 -13.75
N SER A 7 -49.47 37.55 -13.35
CA SER A 7 -49.71 37.20 -11.95
C SER A 7 -48.89 36.00 -11.50
N VAL A 8 -48.76 34.96 -12.33
CA VAL A 8 -47.93 33.77 -12.04
C VAL A 8 -46.45 34.14 -11.99
N LEU A 9 -45.97 34.99 -12.91
CA LEU A 9 -44.58 35.44 -12.92
C LEU A 9 -44.26 36.29 -11.67
N ILE A 10 -45.15 37.19 -11.27
CA ILE A 10 -44.98 37.99 -10.04
C ILE A 10 -45.03 37.10 -8.81
N SER A 11 -45.94 36.12 -8.74
CA SER A 11 -45.97 35.17 -7.62
C SER A 11 -44.71 34.31 -7.56
N LEU A 12 -44.16 33.83 -8.68
CA LEU A 12 -42.89 33.10 -8.73
C LEU A 12 -41.71 34.00 -8.36
N LEU A 13 -41.71 35.26 -8.80
CA LEU A 13 -40.66 36.23 -8.45
C LEU A 13 -40.71 36.57 -6.95
N VAL A 14 -41.90 36.74 -6.38
CA VAL A 14 -42.09 36.96 -4.93
C VAL A 14 -41.73 35.70 -4.14
N ILE A 15 -42.03 34.50 -4.64
CA ILE A 15 -41.54 33.26 -4.03
C ILE A 15 -40.01 33.16 -4.13
N PHE A 16 -39.37 33.62 -5.20
CA PHE A 16 -37.91 33.66 -5.32
C PHE A 16 -37.25 34.75 -4.45
N ILE A 17 -37.90 35.90 -4.27
CA ILE A 17 -37.39 37.04 -3.49
C ILE A 17 -37.71 36.88 -1.98
N CYS A 18 -38.83 36.22 -1.64
CA CYS A 18 -39.26 35.94 -0.27
C CYS A 18 -39.04 34.49 0.15
N SER A 19 -38.49 33.63 -0.72
CA SER A 19 -37.73 32.48 -0.23
C SER A 19 -36.69 33.07 0.69
N PRO A 20 -36.63 32.68 1.97
CA PRO A 20 -35.60 33.18 2.84
C PRO A 20 -34.28 32.93 2.12
N VAL A 21 -33.63 34.02 1.69
CA VAL A 21 -32.18 34.02 1.45
C VAL A 21 -31.68 33.41 2.73
N SER A 22 -31.28 32.14 2.63
CA SER A 22 -30.78 31.27 3.67
C SER A 22 -30.39 32.15 4.84
N ALA A 23 -31.26 32.26 5.86
CA ALA A 23 -30.78 32.73 7.14
C ALA A 23 -29.61 31.79 7.38
N GLN A 24 -28.39 32.30 7.21
CA GLN A 24 -27.20 31.64 7.70
C GLN A 24 -27.56 31.45 9.15
N MET A 25 -28.08 30.25 9.48
CA MET A 25 -27.94 29.72 10.81
C MET A 25 -26.47 29.98 11.05
N GLN A 26 -26.18 30.93 11.94
CA GLN A 26 -24.92 30.91 12.66
C GLN A 26 -24.95 29.54 13.31
N SER A 27 -24.51 28.52 12.57
CA SER A 27 -24.23 27.21 13.11
C SER A 27 -23.31 27.54 14.26
N ALA A 28 -23.76 27.26 15.48
CA ALA A 28 -22.93 27.44 16.65
C ALA A 28 -21.56 26.85 16.28
N SER A 29 -20.51 27.68 16.36
CA SER A 29 -19.18 27.27 15.90
C SER A 29 -18.83 25.95 16.57
N ARG A 30 -18.38 24.97 15.77
CA ARG A 30 -18.09 23.63 16.28
C ARG A 30 -17.01 23.73 17.35
N LYS A 31 -17.20 23.08 18.49
CA LYS A 31 -16.23 23.13 19.58
C LYS A 31 -14.97 22.35 19.22
N ILE A 32 -13.84 22.77 19.76
CA ILE A 32 -12.57 22.03 19.79
C ILE A 32 -12.02 22.18 21.20
N TYR A 33 -11.80 21.08 21.92
CA TYR A 33 -11.21 21.14 23.26
C TYR A 33 -9.68 21.16 23.15
N LEU A 34 -9.03 22.04 23.91
CA LEU A 34 -7.57 22.08 24.03
C LEU A 34 -7.17 21.95 25.50
N VAL A 35 -6.36 20.95 25.80
CA VAL A 35 -5.85 20.69 27.15
C VAL A 35 -4.33 20.55 27.14
N SER A 36 -3.69 20.84 28.28
CA SER A 36 -2.22 20.83 28.41
C SER A 36 -1.66 19.70 29.25
N ASN A 37 -2.52 18.97 29.94
CA ASN A 37 -2.16 17.88 30.81
C ASN A 37 -2.79 16.56 30.31
N TRP A 38 -2.04 15.47 30.38
CA TRP A 38 -2.49 14.18 29.84
C TRP A 38 -3.60 13.54 30.69
N GLN A 39 -3.61 13.77 32.01
CA GLN A 39 -4.73 13.35 32.86
C GLN A 39 -6.00 14.11 32.49
N ASP A 40 -5.89 15.43 32.32
CA ASP A 40 -7.00 16.26 31.87
C ASP A 40 -7.51 15.86 30.47
N TYR A 41 -6.61 15.47 29.57
CA TYR A 41 -6.98 14.84 28.30
C TYR A 41 -7.85 13.61 28.51
N LEU A 42 -7.39 12.65 29.32
CA LEU A 42 -8.15 11.43 29.61
C LEU A 42 -9.52 11.71 30.25
N ARG A 43 -9.63 12.76 31.07
CA ARG A 43 -10.92 13.17 31.67
C ARG A 43 -11.89 13.77 30.66
N MET A 44 -11.37 14.36 29.58
CA MET A 44 -12.17 14.92 28.49
C MET A 44 -12.53 13.90 27.40
N VAL A 45 -11.87 12.73 27.34
CA VAL A 45 -12.20 11.67 26.38
C VAL A 45 -13.67 11.23 26.46
N PRO A 46 -14.26 10.95 27.63
CA PRO A 46 -15.68 10.59 27.73
C PRO A 46 -16.62 11.70 27.22
N ILE A 47 -16.29 12.97 27.48
CA ILE A 47 -17.08 14.12 27.00
C ILE A 47 -17.00 14.24 25.48
N SER A 48 -15.78 14.15 24.93
CA SER A 48 -15.53 14.22 23.50
C SER A 48 -16.40 13.19 22.76
N VAL A 49 -16.39 11.93 23.22
CA VAL A 49 -17.16 10.83 22.62
C VAL A 49 -18.67 11.02 22.81
N ASP A 50 -19.12 11.41 24.01
CA ASP A 50 -20.55 11.63 24.32
C ASP A 50 -21.19 12.73 23.47
N GLU A 51 -20.43 13.77 23.13
CA GLU A 51 -20.85 14.87 22.25
C GLU A 51 -20.76 14.54 20.74
N GLN A 52 -20.82 13.25 20.35
CA GLN A 52 -20.66 12.79 18.96
C GLN A 52 -19.27 13.11 18.37
N PHE A 53 -18.24 12.99 19.20
CA PHE A 53 -16.85 13.28 18.86
C PHE A 53 -16.56 14.78 18.63
N THR A 54 -16.52 15.53 19.72
CA THR A 54 -15.91 16.87 19.69
C THR A 54 -14.37 16.73 19.67
N PRO A 55 -13.64 17.26 18.67
CA PRO A 55 -12.19 17.11 18.59
C PRO A 55 -11.48 17.54 19.88
N LEU A 56 -10.63 16.66 20.40
CA LEU A 56 -9.83 16.88 21.60
C LEU A 56 -8.34 16.99 21.22
N LEU A 57 -7.73 18.11 21.54
CA LEU A 57 -6.34 18.42 21.22
C LEU A 57 -5.49 18.48 22.48
N TYR A 58 -4.25 18.02 22.35
CA TYR A 58 -3.23 18.09 23.39
C TYR A 58 -2.15 19.10 23.02
N SER A 59 -1.79 19.99 23.93
CA SER A 59 -0.69 20.94 23.78
C SER A 59 -0.04 21.14 25.15
N PRO A 60 1.16 20.60 25.41
CA PRO A 60 1.79 20.62 26.74
C PRO A 60 1.91 22.01 27.39
N ASP A 61 2.04 23.06 26.57
CA ASP A 61 2.13 24.46 26.97
C ASP A 61 0.78 25.19 26.99
N GLY A 62 -0.30 24.51 26.59
CA GLY A 62 -1.65 25.06 26.45
C GLY A 62 -1.77 26.10 25.33
N ALA A 63 -0.76 26.20 24.45
CA ALA A 63 -0.70 27.21 23.42
C ALA A 63 -1.48 26.80 22.17
N VAL A 64 -2.21 27.77 21.60
CA VAL A 64 -2.84 27.61 20.29
C VAL A 64 -1.77 27.79 19.22
N THR A 65 -1.20 26.68 18.73
CA THR A 65 -0.15 26.67 17.71
C THR A 65 -0.69 27.03 16.32
N GLU A 66 0.20 27.37 15.37
CA GLU A 66 -0.19 27.60 13.97
C GLU A 66 -0.92 26.40 13.36
N ALA A 67 -0.54 25.18 13.73
CA ALA A 67 -1.20 23.95 13.28
C ALA A 67 -2.62 23.81 13.84
N ILE A 68 -2.85 24.20 15.11
CA ILE A 68 -4.20 24.25 15.69
C ILE A 68 -5.04 25.31 14.98
N VAL A 69 -4.49 26.50 14.71
CA VAL A 69 -5.21 27.55 13.97
C VAL A 69 -5.61 27.06 12.58
N ALA A 70 -4.69 26.42 11.85
CA ALA A 70 -4.97 25.87 10.53
C ALA A 70 -6.09 24.81 10.59
N PHE A 71 -6.02 23.87 11.53
CA PHE A 71 -7.06 22.86 11.76
C PHE A 71 -8.41 23.51 12.10
N THR A 72 -8.42 24.46 13.03
CA THR A 72 -9.62 25.18 13.49
C THR A 72 -10.33 25.88 12.33
N ASN A 73 -9.56 26.55 11.47
CA ASN A 73 -10.09 27.25 10.30
C ASN A 73 -10.73 26.27 9.30
N MET A 74 -10.11 25.11 9.06
CA MET A 74 -10.65 24.10 8.13
C MET A 74 -11.87 23.36 8.69
N TYR A 75 -11.92 23.17 10.00
CA TYR A 75 -13.05 22.57 10.70
C TYR A 75 -14.23 23.55 10.92
N GLU A 76 -14.01 24.84 10.65
CA GLU A 76 -14.95 25.94 10.94
C GLU A 76 -15.34 25.98 12.44
N GLY A 77 -14.37 25.64 13.29
CA GLY A 77 -14.56 25.49 14.73
C GLY A 77 -14.05 26.66 15.57
N SER A 78 -14.17 26.51 16.88
CA SER A 78 -13.63 27.41 17.90
C SER A 78 -12.93 26.62 19.00
N VAL A 79 -11.68 27.00 19.29
CA VAL A 79 -10.87 26.38 20.34
C VAL A 79 -11.32 26.86 21.72
N ILE A 80 -11.58 25.91 22.60
CA ILE A 80 -11.86 26.11 24.02
C ILE A 80 -10.67 25.53 24.79
N SER A 81 -9.75 26.40 25.19
CA SER A 81 -8.64 26.03 26.07
C SER A 81 -9.16 25.85 27.49
N LEU A 82 -8.96 24.66 28.05
CA LEU A 82 -9.47 24.31 29.38
C LEU A 82 -8.30 24.05 30.34
N THR A 83 -8.30 24.77 31.46
CA THR A 83 -7.49 24.45 32.65
C THR A 83 -8.14 23.33 33.46
N SER A 84 -7.39 22.67 34.35
CA SER A 84 -7.92 21.58 35.19
C SER A 84 -9.16 21.98 36.01
N ALA A 85 -9.20 23.22 36.51
CA ALA A 85 -10.35 23.74 37.26
C ALA A 85 -11.58 24.02 36.38
N GLU A 86 -11.36 24.45 35.14
CA GLU A 86 -12.44 24.62 34.15
C GLU A 86 -12.98 23.26 33.71
N ILE A 87 -12.12 22.24 33.59
CA ILE A 87 -12.51 20.85 33.31
C ILE A 87 -13.40 20.30 34.42
N ASP A 88 -13.06 20.51 35.69
CA ASP A 88 -13.92 20.12 36.82
C ASP A 88 -15.32 20.71 36.68
N THR A 89 -15.39 22.01 36.40
CA THR A 89 -16.67 22.74 36.22
C THR A 89 -17.43 22.23 35.00
N TYR A 90 -16.72 21.91 33.91
CA TYR A 90 -17.31 21.41 32.69
C TYR A 90 -17.91 20.01 32.89
N ILE A 91 -17.17 19.09 33.51
CA ILE A 91 -17.63 17.75 33.90
C ILE A 91 -18.86 17.83 34.81
N GLU A 92 -18.80 18.65 35.85
CA GLU A 92 -19.92 18.85 36.80
C GLU A 92 -21.17 19.40 36.11
N THR A 93 -21.00 20.24 35.09
CA THR A 93 -22.12 20.79 34.32
C THR A 93 -22.69 19.76 33.35
N HIS A 94 -21.83 19.00 32.66
CA HIS A 94 -22.21 17.99 31.69
C HIS A 94 -22.95 16.81 32.34
N TRP A 95 -22.47 16.37 33.51
CA TRP A 95 -23.03 15.24 34.27
C TRP A 95 -23.63 15.65 35.62
N ASN A 96 -24.37 16.76 35.66
CA ASN A 96 -24.99 17.33 36.87
C ASN A 96 -26.05 16.43 37.57
N THR A 97 -26.29 15.23 37.03
CA THR A 97 -27.25 14.23 37.51
C THR A 97 -26.66 12.82 37.55
N SER A 98 -25.33 12.67 37.40
CA SER A 98 -24.70 11.36 37.40
C SER A 98 -24.56 10.79 38.81
N GLU A 99 -25.41 9.81 39.15
CA GLU A 99 -25.35 9.12 40.44
C GLU A 99 -24.10 8.24 40.61
N THR A 100 -23.36 7.96 39.54
CA THR A 100 -22.13 7.16 39.59
C THR A 100 -20.97 7.96 39.02
N ILE A 101 -19.79 7.82 39.63
CA ILE A 101 -18.53 8.39 39.12
C ILE A 101 -17.46 7.30 38.99
N ILE A 102 -16.43 7.58 38.19
CA ILE A 102 -15.21 6.77 38.15
C ILE A 102 -14.08 7.52 38.85
N LEU A 103 -13.46 6.87 39.84
CA LEU A 103 -12.22 7.33 40.47
C LEU A 103 -11.08 6.41 40.09
N ALA A 104 -10.04 6.99 39.50
CA ALA A 104 -8.93 6.24 38.94
C ALA A 104 -7.58 6.66 39.51
N GLN A 105 -6.67 5.70 39.60
CA GLN A 105 -5.26 5.96 39.88
C GLN A 105 -4.60 6.61 38.67
N SER A 106 -3.71 7.58 38.89
CA SER A 106 -2.94 8.23 37.81
C SER A 106 -1.83 7.36 37.19
N GLN A 107 -1.84 6.05 37.42
CA GLN A 107 -0.94 5.14 36.69
C GLN A 107 -1.46 5.02 35.25
N GLN A 108 -0.60 5.28 34.28
CA GLN A 108 -0.98 5.47 32.88
C GLN A 108 -1.90 4.38 32.32
N SER A 109 -1.56 3.09 32.43
CA SER A 109 -2.39 1.99 31.89
C SER A 109 -3.78 1.92 32.53
N LEU A 110 -3.87 2.09 33.86
CA LEU A 110 -5.14 2.14 34.59
C LEU A 110 -5.95 3.40 34.28
N ALA A 111 -5.26 4.52 34.07
CA ALA A 111 -5.88 5.79 33.71
C ALA A 111 -6.50 5.75 32.30
N ILE A 112 -5.80 5.15 31.35
CA ILE A 112 -6.31 4.90 29.99
C ILE A 112 -7.56 4.02 30.06
N LEU A 113 -7.49 2.89 30.77
CA LEU A 113 -8.63 1.99 30.94
C LEU A 113 -9.81 2.68 31.63
N ALA A 114 -9.56 3.50 32.64
CA ALA A 114 -10.61 4.24 33.33
C ALA A 114 -11.31 5.26 32.41
N ALA A 115 -10.56 5.96 31.54
CA ALA A 115 -11.14 6.84 30.53
C ALA A 115 -12.03 6.09 29.54
N MET A 116 -11.59 4.93 29.08
CA MET A 116 -12.37 4.11 28.15
C MET A 116 -13.65 3.53 28.80
N ILE A 117 -13.55 3.05 30.05
CA ILE A 117 -14.71 2.60 30.83
C ILE A 117 -15.67 3.77 31.07
N ALA A 118 -15.14 4.96 31.40
CA ALA A 118 -15.95 6.16 31.60
C ALA A 118 -16.70 6.55 30.32
N SER A 119 -16.05 6.48 29.14
CA SER A 119 -16.69 6.73 27.85
C SER A 119 -17.82 5.75 27.56
N GLU A 120 -17.60 4.46 27.76
CA GLU A 120 -18.60 3.43 27.46
C GLU A 120 -19.79 3.45 28.44
N LEU A 121 -19.56 3.84 29.70
CA LEU A 121 -20.61 3.98 30.70
C LEU A 121 -21.24 5.38 30.73
N HIS A 122 -20.75 6.33 29.94
CA HIS A 122 -21.14 7.75 29.97
C HIS A 122 -21.06 8.38 31.38
N LEU A 123 -19.96 8.11 32.09
CA LEU A 123 -19.74 8.56 33.47
C LEU A 123 -18.61 9.59 33.59
N PRO A 124 -18.67 10.51 34.58
CA PRO A 124 -17.57 11.43 34.85
C PRO A 124 -16.34 10.71 35.43
N LEU A 125 -15.15 11.12 34.97
CA LEU A 125 -13.85 10.59 35.40
C LEU A 125 -13.05 11.60 36.23
N TYR A 126 -12.52 11.13 37.36
CA TYR A 126 -11.61 11.87 38.22
C TYR A 126 -10.37 11.01 38.57
N PHE A 127 -9.24 11.68 38.78
CA PHE A 127 -7.99 11.06 39.20
C PHE A 127 -7.64 11.41 40.64
N GLY A 128 -7.33 10.39 41.45
CA GLY A 128 -6.98 10.59 42.86
C GLY A 128 -8.21 10.88 43.73
N ASN A 129 -8.27 12.06 44.34
CA ASN A 129 -9.35 12.44 45.24
C ASN A 129 -10.33 13.39 44.54
N ILE A 130 -11.61 13.29 44.90
CA ILE A 130 -12.67 14.22 44.51
C ILE A 130 -13.13 15.01 45.73
N SER A 131 -13.50 16.28 45.54
CA SER A 131 -14.00 17.13 46.63
C SER A 131 -15.47 16.79 46.96
N ASP A 132 -15.86 16.96 48.23
CA ASP A 132 -17.27 16.79 48.64
C ASP A 132 -18.20 17.71 47.84
N THR A 133 -17.77 18.94 47.55
CA THR A 133 -18.50 19.88 46.70
C THR A 133 -18.76 19.33 45.29
N SER A 134 -17.77 18.66 44.68
CA SER A 134 -17.92 18.05 43.36
C SER A 134 -18.85 16.84 43.40
N LEU A 135 -18.76 16.01 44.45
CA LEU A 135 -19.68 14.90 44.68
C LEU A 135 -21.13 15.37 44.81
N GLU A 136 -21.37 16.43 45.59
CA GLU A 136 -22.69 17.03 45.76
C GLU A 136 -23.25 17.58 44.45
N LYS A 137 -22.44 18.29 43.66
CA LYS A 137 -22.86 18.84 42.36
C LYS A 137 -23.22 17.78 41.32
N LEU A 138 -22.47 16.67 41.29
CA LEU A 138 -22.76 15.53 40.42
C LEU A 138 -23.96 14.71 40.89
N GLN A 139 -24.34 14.87 42.16
CA GLN A 139 -25.29 13.99 42.87
C GLN A 139 -24.79 12.55 42.96
N ALA A 140 -23.47 12.37 43.07
CA ALA A 140 -22.82 11.08 43.09
C ALA A 140 -23.19 10.29 44.37
N ARG A 141 -23.69 9.07 44.18
CA ARG A 141 -24.07 8.12 45.23
C ARG A 141 -23.27 6.82 45.18
N ASN A 142 -22.65 6.55 44.03
CA ASN A 142 -21.88 5.34 43.78
C ASN A 142 -20.53 5.69 43.18
N VAL A 143 -19.52 4.87 43.44
CA VAL A 143 -18.20 4.99 42.83
C VAL A 143 -17.73 3.66 42.24
N ILE A 144 -17.18 3.74 41.02
CA ILE A 144 -16.34 2.70 40.43
C ILE A 144 -14.89 3.09 40.66
N ILE A 145 -14.13 2.19 41.28
CA ILE A 145 -12.70 2.40 41.57
C ILE A 145 -11.86 1.66 40.54
N VAL A 146 -10.91 2.36 39.91
CA VAL A 146 -9.92 1.78 38.99
C VAL A 146 -8.51 2.03 39.54
N GLY A 147 -7.86 0.99 40.03
CA GLY A 147 -6.55 1.03 40.69
C GLY A 147 -6.60 1.29 42.20
N ALA A 148 -5.45 1.73 42.74
CA ALA A 148 -5.28 1.98 44.17
C ALA A 148 -5.57 3.45 44.54
N VAL A 149 -6.85 3.82 44.58
CA VAL A 149 -7.31 5.15 45.07
C VAL A 149 -8.09 5.04 46.38
N VAL A 150 -8.07 6.12 47.16
CA VAL A 150 -8.84 6.24 48.39
C VAL A 150 -10.29 6.49 48.02
N ALA A 151 -11.19 5.62 48.47
CA ALA A 151 -12.61 5.78 48.24
C ALA A 151 -13.16 6.99 49.02
N PRO A 152 -14.02 7.82 48.41
CA PRO A 152 -14.83 8.80 49.13
C PRO A 152 -15.86 8.09 50.04
N ASP A 153 -16.53 8.84 50.91
CA ASP A 153 -17.56 8.31 51.83
C ASP A 153 -18.91 8.07 51.11
N ILE A 154 -18.85 7.33 49.99
CA ILE A 154 -20.02 6.85 49.23
C ILE A 154 -19.80 5.38 48.81
N PRO A 155 -20.88 4.59 48.62
CA PRO A 155 -20.79 3.18 48.21
C PRO A 155 -19.90 2.89 47.00
N VAL A 156 -18.94 1.97 47.17
CA VAL A 156 -18.14 1.42 46.07
C VAL A 156 -18.93 0.29 45.40
N VAL A 157 -19.39 0.50 44.16
CA VAL A 157 -20.16 -0.50 43.41
C VAL A 157 -19.28 -1.48 42.64
N MET A 158 -18.06 -1.07 42.32
CA MET A 158 -17.09 -1.90 41.61
C MET A 158 -15.67 -1.45 41.94
N LYS A 159 -14.75 -2.41 42.01
CA LYS A 159 -13.33 -2.15 42.24
C LYS A 159 -12.48 -3.02 41.31
N LEU A 160 -11.77 -2.36 40.39
CA LEU A 160 -10.89 -2.96 39.39
C LEU A 160 -9.46 -2.59 39.78
N THR A 161 -8.77 -3.47 40.49
CA THR A 161 -7.51 -3.15 41.18
C THR A 161 -6.27 -3.30 40.31
N THR A 162 -6.34 -4.11 39.26
CA THR A 162 -5.22 -4.40 38.35
C THR A 162 -5.56 -3.99 36.91
N THR A 163 -4.52 -3.84 36.08
CA THR A 163 -4.68 -3.58 34.65
C THR A 163 -5.52 -4.67 33.99
N ASP A 164 -5.23 -5.95 34.26
CA ASP A 164 -5.96 -7.09 33.69
C ASP A 164 -7.43 -7.10 34.08
N GLU A 165 -7.77 -6.79 35.34
CA GLU A 165 -9.16 -6.69 35.80
C GLU A 165 -9.91 -5.58 35.08
N ALA A 166 -9.30 -4.40 34.94
CA ALA A 166 -9.90 -3.26 34.28
C ALA A 166 -10.02 -3.46 32.76
N GLN A 167 -9.01 -4.05 32.12
CA GLN A 167 -9.00 -4.37 30.70
C GLN A 167 -10.08 -5.41 30.37
N LYS A 168 -10.13 -6.50 31.14
CA LYS A 168 -11.17 -7.52 30.99
C LYS A 168 -12.56 -6.94 31.13
N TYR A 169 -12.80 -6.14 32.18
CA TYR A 169 -14.09 -5.49 32.38
C TYR A 169 -14.47 -4.59 31.20
N TYR A 170 -13.52 -3.79 30.69
CA TYR A 170 -13.76 -2.97 29.51
C TYR A 170 -14.10 -3.79 28.26
N HIS A 171 -13.34 -4.87 27.98
CA HIS A 171 -13.63 -5.75 26.84
C HIS A 171 -15.02 -6.41 26.94
N GLU A 172 -15.48 -6.72 28.16
CA GLU A 172 -16.84 -7.20 28.40
C GLU A 172 -17.92 -6.15 28.06
N LEU A 173 -17.62 -4.85 28.21
CA LEU A 173 -18.55 -3.77 27.86
C LEU A 173 -18.69 -3.58 26.34
N VAL A 174 -17.60 -3.63 25.58
CA VAL A 174 -17.62 -3.26 24.14
C VAL A 174 -18.03 -4.38 23.18
N ALA A 175 -18.03 -5.65 23.61
CA ALA A 175 -18.56 -6.82 22.91
C ALA A 175 -18.27 -6.90 21.38
N ARG A 176 -17.16 -7.57 21.01
CA ARG A 176 -16.70 -7.88 19.63
C ARG A 176 -16.43 -6.65 18.74
N PRO A 177 -15.41 -5.84 19.07
CA PRO A 177 -15.07 -4.69 18.25
C PRO A 177 -14.31 -5.03 16.97
N SER A 178 -14.59 -4.29 15.90
CA SER A 178 -13.85 -4.36 14.64
C SER A 178 -12.44 -3.77 14.75
N VAL A 179 -12.17 -2.95 15.78
CA VAL A 179 -10.90 -2.26 16.00
C VAL A 179 -10.26 -2.76 17.29
N THR A 180 -8.96 -3.03 17.22
CA THR A 180 -8.08 -3.22 18.37
C THR A 180 -7.02 -2.12 18.38
N VAL A 181 -6.74 -1.55 19.55
CA VAL A 181 -5.72 -0.53 19.78
C VAL A 181 -4.59 -1.14 20.61
N LEU A 182 -3.40 -1.23 20.01
CA LEU A 182 -2.18 -1.67 20.68
C LEU A 182 -1.45 -0.46 21.25
N VAL A 183 -1.08 -0.55 22.53
CA VAL A 183 -0.51 0.56 23.29
C VAL A 183 0.86 0.21 23.82
N ASN A 184 1.87 0.99 23.43
CA ASN A 184 3.18 0.95 24.06
C ASN A 184 3.18 1.78 25.35
N HIS A 185 4.05 1.46 26.31
CA HIS A 185 4.20 2.25 27.54
C HIS A 185 5.17 3.43 27.31
N ASP A 186 4.68 4.49 26.69
CA ASP A 186 5.45 5.65 26.28
C ASP A 186 4.67 6.97 26.45
N ARG A 187 5.19 8.08 25.90
CA ARG A 187 4.57 9.41 26.06
C ARG A 187 3.32 9.61 25.20
N MET A 188 3.02 8.72 24.26
CA MET A 188 1.84 8.79 23.39
C MET A 188 0.67 7.95 23.91
N SER A 189 0.92 7.01 24.84
CA SER A 189 -0.05 5.98 25.23
C SER A 189 -1.42 6.51 25.63
N PHE A 190 -1.47 7.70 26.25
CA PHE A 190 -2.75 8.26 26.72
C PHE A 190 -3.71 8.60 25.57
N LEU A 191 -3.19 8.85 24.36
CA LEU A 191 -3.99 9.11 23.15
C LEU A 191 -4.76 7.86 22.71
N ALA A 192 -4.29 6.66 23.07
CA ALA A 192 -4.98 5.43 22.76
C ALA A 192 -6.37 5.32 23.41
N ALA A 193 -6.59 6.02 24.53
CA ALA A 193 -7.89 6.05 25.19
C ALA A 193 -8.96 6.67 24.30
N GLU A 194 -8.65 7.79 23.63
CA GLU A 194 -9.57 8.46 22.71
C GLU A 194 -9.87 7.58 21.49
N VAL A 195 -8.82 7.02 20.88
CA VAL A 195 -8.93 6.15 19.71
C VAL A 195 -9.79 4.93 20.02
N ALA A 196 -9.50 4.25 21.13
CA ALA A 196 -10.27 3.08 21.55
C ALA A 196 -11.72 3.46 21.94
N ALA A 197 -11.94 4.59 22.62
CA ALA A 197 -13.27 5.04 22.98
C ALA A 197 -14.11 5.43 21.75
N TYR A 198 -13.53 6.13 20.76
CA TYR A 198 -14.21 6.50 19.52
C TYR A 198 -14.67 5.28 18.73
N HIS A 199 -13.80 4.28 18.57
CA HIS A 199 -14.13 3.04 17.85
C HIS A 199 -14.88 2.01 18.71
N ARG A 200 -15.06 2.26 20.01
CA ARG A 200 -15.44 1.26 21.02
C ARG A 200 -14.59 0.00 20.88
N GLY A 201 -13.29 0.19 20.63
CA GLY A 201 -12.32 -0.84 20.26
C GLY A 201 -11.66 -1.51 21.45
N ASN A 202 -11.18 -2.74 21.28
CA ASN A 202 -10.36 -3.40 22.30
C ASN A 202 -9.07 -2.61 22.51
N ILE A 203 -8.53 -2.62 23.74
CA ILE A 203 -7.18 -2.14 24.03
C ILE A 203 -6.30 -3.29 24.47
N LEU A 204 -5.07 -3.33 23.96
CA LEU A 204 -4.04 -4.31 24.28
C LEU A 204 -2.76 -3.60 24.75
N PHE A 205 -2.10 -4.20 25.73
CA PHE A 205 -0.81 -3.75 26.24
C PHE A 205 0.35 -4.70 25.87
N ASP A 206 0.03 -5.88 25.33
CA ASP A 206 0.98 -6.82 24.75
C ASP A 206 0.60 -7.12 23.28
N VAL A 207 1.61 -7.09 22.40
CA VAL A 207 1.45 -7.43 20.98
C VAL A 207 1.08 -8.90 20.77
N ALA A 208 1.43 -9.78 21.72
CA ALA A 208 1.08 -11.18 21.66
C ALA A 208 -0.45 -11.43 21.72
N GLU A 209 -1.19 -10.54 22.40
CA GLU A 209 -2.65 -10.63 22.55
C GLU A 209 -3.42 -10.31 21.23
N VAL A 210 -2.75 -9.74 20.22
CA VAL A 210 -3.39 -9.37 18.94
C VAL A 210 -4.06 -10.56 18.26
N THR A 211 -3.44 -11.74 18.37
CA THR A 211 -3.98 -12.97 17.74
C THR A 211 -5.32 -13.43 18.35
N ASP A 212 -5.66 -12.96 19.55
CA ASP A 212 -6.86 -13.37 20.28
C ASP A 212 -8.09 -12.48 20.00
N THR A 213 -7.91 -11.27 19.44
CA THR A 213 -9.01 -10.28 19.37
C THR A 213 -9.97 -10.45 18.19
N GLN A 214 -9.57 -11.16 17.13
CA GLN A 214 -10.33 -11.31 15.88
C GLN A 214 -10.83 -9.97 15.27
N SER A 215 -10.13 -8.86 15.51
CA SER A 215 -10.48 -7.56 14.95
C SER A 215 -10.14 -7.45 13.47
N ASP A 216 -10.86 -6.58 12.75
CA ASP A 216 -10.59 -6.28 11.35
C ASP A 216 -9.46 -5.25 11.19
N TYR A 217 -9.26 -4.39 12.19
CA TYR A 217 -8.27 -3.34 12.19
C TYR A 217 -7.44 -3.31 13.48
N LEU A 218 -6.15 -2.99 13.33
CA LEU A 218 -5.19 -2.81 14.41
C LEU A 218 -4.57 -1.41 14.33
N ILE A 219 -4.73 -0.64 15.39
CA ILE A 219 -4.16 0.70 15.53
C ILE A 219 -3.04 0.64 16.54
N TRP A 220 -1.81 0.91 16.12
CA TRP A 220 -0.67 0.97 17.03
C TRP A 220 -0.35 2.41 17.41
N VAL A 221 -0.63 2.76 18.67
CA VAL A 221 -0.32 4.10 19.21
C VAL A 221 1.03 4.04 19.89
N THR A 222 2.00 4.78 19.36
CA THR A 222 3.39 4.66 19.81
C THR A 222 4.22 5.91 19.52
N ASN A 223 5.30 6.06 20.26
CA ASN A 223 6.42 6.91 19.89
C ASN A 223 7.04 6.54 18.52
N PRO A 224 7.59 7.51 17.78
CA PRO A 224 8.20 7.28 16.47
C PRO A 224 9.44 6.38 16.57
N GLU A 225 10.21 6.46 17.66
CA GLU A 225 11.42 5.65 17.83
C GLU A 225 11.15 4.14 17.89
N ASN A 226 9.91 3.74 18.17
CA ASN A 226 9.49 2.34 18.20
C ASN A 226 9.14 1.82 16.80
N VAL A 227 8.87 2.69 15.83
CA VAL A 227 8.46 2.34 14.46
C VAL A 227 9.70 1.99 13.63
N THR A 228 10.31 0.86 13.99
CA THR A 228 11.50 0.29 13.35
C THR A 228 11.10 -0.86 12.41
N PRO A 229 11.90 -1.17 11.37
CA PRO A 229 11.61 -2.30 10.48
C PRO A 229 11.34 -3.61 11.23
N LYS A 230 12.11 -3.89 12.29
CA LYS A 230 11.93 -5.09 13.12
C LYS A 230 10.58 -5.11 13.83
N ASN A 231 10.22 -4.03 14.50
CA ASN A 231 8.97 -4.00 15.27
C ASN A 231 7.75 -4.01 14.35
N VAL A 232 7.84 -3.34 13.21
CA VAL A 232 6.79 -3.31 12.20
C VAL A 232 6.64 -4.69 11.56
N GLN A 233 7.74 -5.36 11.23
CA GLN A 233 7.69 -6.75 10.78
C GLN A 233 7.03 -7.68 11.81
N SER A 234 7.38 -7.56 13.09
CA SER A 234 6.73 -8.32 14.17
C SER A 234 5.23 -8.02 14.25
N LEU A 235 4.83 -6.75 14.10
CA LEU A 235 3.42 -6.32 14.11
C LEU A 235 2.63 -6.97 12.97
N TYR A 236 3.16 -6.99 11.75
CA TYR A 236 2.51 -7.66 10.62
C TYR A 236 2.47 -9.18 10.76
N GLN A 237 3.48 -9.79 11.38
CA GLN A 237 3.51 -11.23 11.64
C GLN A 237 2.41 -11.67 12.60
N VAL A 238 2.20 -10.93 13.71
CA VAL A 238 1.11 -11.26 14.65
C VAL A 238 -0.28 -10.97 14.07
N ALA A 239 -0.37 -10.12 13.05
CA ALA A 239 -1.61 -9.81 12.35
C ALA A 239 -2.01 -10.85 11.28
N ASN A 240 -1.21 -11.89 11.06
CA ASN A 240 -1.56 -13.05 10.22
C ASN A 240 -2.20 -14.15 11.09
N VAL A 241 -3.50 -14.03 11.32
CA VAL A 241 -4.29 -14.85 12.26
C VAL A 241 -4.83 -16.12 11.61
N ILE A 242 -5.22 -16.06 10.33
CA ILE A 242 -5.81 -17.16 9.58
C ILE A 242 -4.71 -18.12 9.07
N ASN A 243 -3.47 -17.63 8.88
CA ASN A 243 -2.28 -18.41 8.52
C ASN A 243 -2.47 -19.28 7.25
N THR A 244 -3.30 -18.82 6.31
CA THR A 244 -3.48 -19.49 5.01
C THR A 244 -2.49 -18.98 3.96
N ASP A 245 -1.99 -17.76 4.13
CA ASP A 245 -1.22 -17.02 3.14
C ASP A 245 -0.09 -16.23 3.84
N ASP A 246 0.92 -15.77 3.08
CA ASP A 246 2.00 -14.89 3.59
C ASP A 246 1.50 -13.45 3.86
N ILE A 247 0.21 -13.19 3.66
CA ILE A 247 -0.44 -11.88 3.77
C ILE A 247 -1.18 -11.83 5.11
N TYR A 248 -1.03 -10.72 5.83
CA TYR A 248 -1.72 -10.48 7.09
C TYR A 248 -3.23 -10.22 6.91
N ASP A 249 -4.02 -10.52 7.94
CA ASP A 249 -5.49 -10.51 7.87
C ASP A 249 -6.12 -9.19 8.34
N ILE A 250 -5.38 -8.42 9.15
CA ILE A 250 -5.89 -7.24 9.87
C ILE A 250 -5.36 -5.96 9.23
N GLY A 251 -6.20 -4.99 8.90
CA GLY A 251 -5.74 -3.69 8.41
C GLY A 251 -4.98 -2.92 9.51
N ILE A 252 -3.72 -2.56 9.25
CA ILE A 252 -2.83 -1.95 10.26
C ILE A 252 -2.59 -0.48 9.97
N GLY A 253 -2.66 0.37 11.00
CA GLY A 253 -2.16 1.73 10.95
C GLY A 253 -1.41 2.12 12.22
N VAL A 254 -0.44 3.02 12.07
CA VAL A 254 0.43 3.49 13.15
C VAL A 254 0.13 4.95 13.45
N LEU A 255 -0.30 5.26 14.67
CA LEU A 255 -0.52 6.63 15.12
C LEU A 255 0.71 7.11 15.88
N THR A 256 1.47 7.98 15.21
CA THR A 256 2.71 8.58 15.73
C THR A 256 2.92 9.98 15.14
N GLY A 257 3.71 10.79 15.83
CA GLY A 257 4.16 12.14 15.44
C GLY A 257 5.49 12.45 16.12
N TYR A 258 6.04 13.67 15.93
CA TYR A 258 7.24 14.07 16.69
C TYR A 258 6.98 14.10 18.21
N ASN A 259 5.73 14.38 18.59
CA ASN A 259 5.27 14.49 19.96
C ASN A 259 3.75 14.19 20.04
N ALA A 260 3.21 14.20 21.25
CA ALA A 260 1.79 13.91 21.48
C ALA A 260 0.85 14.99 20.93
N HIS A 261 1.33 16.23 20.76
CA HIS A 261 0.55 17.30 20.13
C HIS A 261 0.29 17.00 18.64
N ASP A 262 1.32 16.61 17.90
CA ASP A 262 1.18 16.26 16.48
C ASP A 262 0.31 15.01 16.29
N THR A 263 0.43 14.03 17.19
CA THR A 263 -0.38 12.81 17.15
C THR A 263 -1.85 13.08 17.49
N ALA A 264 -2.12 13.94 18.48
CA ALA A 264 -3.49 14.38 18.78
C ALA A 264 -4.12 15.15 17.59
N LEU A 265 -3.33 16.00 16.91
CA LEU A 265 -3.77 16.67 15.69
C LEU A 265 -4.04 15.69 14.55
N LEU A 266 -3.21 14.65 14.38
CA LEU A 266 -3.45 13.58 13.41
C LEU A 266 -4.80 12.91 13.67
N VAL A 267 -5.06 12.48 14.91
CA VAL A 267 -6.32 11.86 15.33
C VAL A 267 -7.52 12.80 15.09
N ALA A 268 -7.43 14.05 15.55
CA ALA A 268 -8.50 15.03 15.39
C ALA A 268 -8.82 15.32 13.92
N ARG A 269 -7.81 15.43 13.05
CA ARG A 269 -8.01 15.62 11.60
C ARG A 269 -8.68 14.41 10.96
N THR A 270 -8.29 13.20 11.35
CA THR A 270 -8.89 11.96 10.84
C THR A 270 -10.38 11.92 11.15
N TYR A 271 -10.77 12.14 12.40
CA TYR A 271 -12.16 12.00 12.83
C TYR A 271 -13.06 13.17 12.38
N ALA A 272 -12.50 14.38 12.31
CA ALA A 272 -13.22 15.54 11.79
C ALA A 272 -13.23 15.63 10.25
N TYR A 273 -12.53 14.74 9.54
CA TYR A 273 -12.30 14.87 8.10
C TYR A 273 -13.59 14.99 7.30
N SER A 274 -14.58 14.13 7.58
CA SER A 274 -15.86 14.11 6.85
C SER A 274 -16.65 15.41 7.01
N GLU A 275 -16.45 16.12 8.12
CA GLU A 275 -17.14 17.36 8.46
C GLU A 275 -16.47 18.62 7.89
N MET A 276 -15.22 18.52 7.47
CA MET A 276 -14.48 19.65 6.90
C MET A 276 -14.95 19.97 5.47
N GLY A 277 -15.07 21.26 5.17
CA GLY A 277 -15.28 21.76 3.82
C GLY A 277 -13.96 22.12 3.13
N GLY A 278 -14.05 22.40 1.83
CA GLY A 278 -12.97 23.05 1.09
C GLY A 278 -12.70 22.45 -0.28
N HIS A 279 -12.32 23.32 -1.22
CA HIS A 279 -12.02 22.91 -2.59
C HIS A 279 -10.84 21.94 -2.69
N TRP A 280 -9.91 21.99 -1.75
CA TRP A 280 -8.76 21.09 -1.65
C TRP A 280 -9.16 19.59 -1.66
N LYS A 281 -10.37 19.24 -1.18
CA LYS A 281 -10.89 17.86 -1.17
C LYS A 281 -10.93 17.20 -2.54
N ASN A 282 -11.08 18.00 -3.60
CA ASN A 282 -11.23 17.53 -4.98
C ASN A 282 -9.94 17.70 -5.81
N HIS A 283 -8.78 17.83 -5.17
CA HIS A 283 -7.51 18.03 -5.85
C HIS A 283 -6.53 16.91 -5.50
N PHE A 284 -6.05 16.23 -6.53
CA PHE A 284 -5.13 15.12 -6.47
C PHE A 284 -3.83 15.54 -7.14
N ILE A 285 -2.70 15.15 -6.57
CA ILE A 285 -1.38 15.40 -7.16
C ILE A 285 -0.71 14.07 -7.42
N HIS A 286 -0.20 13.92 -8.64
CA HIS A 286 0.73 12.87 -9.01
C HIS A 286 2.04 13.53 -9.43
N ALA A 287 3.10 13.29 -8.66
CA ALA A 287 4.43 13.82 -8.94
C ALA A 287 5.39 12.68 -9.29
N GLU A 288 6.10 12.76 -10.40
CA GLU A 288 7.01 11.69 -10.87
C GLU A 288 8.34 12.27 -11.37
N SER A 289 9.48 11.85 -10.80
CA SER A 289 10.80 12.40 -11.18
C SER A 289 11.19 12.09 -12.62
N ASP A 290 10.80 10.91 -13.12
CA ASP A 290 11.29 10.37 -14.39
C ASP A 290 10.31 10.61 -15.56
N ALA A 291 9.14 11.20 -15.27
CA ALA A 291 8.15 11.51 -16.28
C ALA A 291 8.66 12.55 -17.30
N THR A 292 8.62 12.20 -18.59
CA THR A 292 8.69 13.19 -19.66
C THR A 292 7.38 13.99 -19.65
N SER A 293 7.43 15.22 -19.13
CA SER A 293 6.28 16.11 -18.98
C SER A 293 5.33 16.06 -20.19
N LYS A 294 4.07 15.60 -19.99
CA LYS A 294 2.87 15.90 -20.82
C LYS A 294 1.67 14.96 -20.54
N TRP A 295 1.12 14.92 -19.34
CA TRP A 295 -0.25 14.40 -19.17
C TRP A 295 -0.95 15.15 -18.04
N GLN A 296 -1.79 16.13 -18.36
CA GLN A 296 -2.80 16.62 -17.41
C GLN A 296 -4.12 15.95 -17.77
N GLN A 297 -4.68 15.17 -16.84
CA GLN A 297 -5.99 14.56 -16.99
C GLN A 297 -6.91 15.15 -15.93
N THR A 298 -7.95 15.87 -16.34
CA THR A 298 -9.07 16.18 -15.44
C THR A 298 -9.97 14.95 -15.35
N GLN A 299 -10.29 14.51 -14.12
CA GLN A 299 -11.32 13.50 -13.88
C GLN A 299 -12.59 14.25 -13.44
N ASP A 300 -13.43 14.59 -14.41
CA ASP A 300 -14.50 15.58 -14.26
C ASP A 300 -15.54 15.24 -13.15
N ASP A 301 -15.59 14.00 -12.66
CA ASP A 301 -16.62 13.52 -11.72
C ASP A 301 -16.19 13.48 -10.23
N VAL A 302 -14.90 13.39 -9.90
CA VAL A 302 -14.43 13.22 -8.48
C VAL A 302 -13.30 14.19 -8.09
N GLY A 303 -12.56 14.74 -9.04
CA GLY A 303 -11.55 15.74 -8.74
C GLY A 303 -10.58 16.03 -9.89
N SER A 304 -9.87 17.15 -9.78
CA SER A 304 -8.77 17.46 -10.69
C SER A 304 -7.52 16.69 -10.29
N VAL A 305 -6.88 16.02 -11.25
CA VAL A 305 -5.57 15.39 -11.06
C VAL A 305 -4.50 16.26 -11.72
N VAL A 306 -3.58 16.77 -10.92
CA VAL A 306 -2.43 17.55 -11.38
C VAL A 306 -1.21 16.65 -11.43
N TYR A 307 -0.73 16.39 -12.64
CA TYR A 307 0.53 15.70 -12.86
C TYR A 307 1.69 16.69 -12.97
N VAL A 308 2.80 16.40 -12.31
CA VAL A 308 4.04 17.19 -12.39
C VAL A 308 5.24 16.24 -12.46
N GLY A 309 6.17 16.48 -13.37
CA GLY A 309 7.32 15.58 -13.49
C GLY A 309 8.53 16.12 -14.22
N GLY A 310 9.62 15.36 -14.20
CA GLY A 310 10.90 15.75 -14.78
C GLY A 310 11.42 17.07 -14.21
N ASN A 311 11.91 17.96 -15.09
CA ASN A 311 12.45 19.27 -14.71
C ASN A 311 11.40 20.24 -14.14
N GLU A 312 10.09 19.93 -14.27
CA GLU A 312 9.03 20.73 -13.66
C GLU A 312 8.77 20.36 -12.20
N LEU A 313 9.22 19.19 -11.75
CA LEU A 313 9.11 18.78 -10.36
C LEU A 313 10.22 19.45 -9.55
N THR A 314 9.93 20.65 -9.05
CA THR A 314 10.80 21.43 -8.16
C THR A 314 10.22 21.50 -6.75
N THR A 315 11.06 21.73 -5.75
CA THR A 315 10.67 21.89 -4.35
C THR A 315 9.60 22.97 -4.16
N SER A 316 9.75 24.12 -4.81
CA SER A 316 8.83 25.25 -4.70
C SER A 316 7.47 24.99 -5.35
N ARG A 317 7.46 24.41 -6.57
CA ARG A 317 6.22 24.06 -7.26
C ARG A 317 5.47 22.97 -6.50
N PHE A 318 6.15 21.91 -6.10
CA PHE A 318 5.53 20.83 -5.34
C PHE A 318 4.93 21.34 -4.03
N SER A 319 5.66 22.19 -3.28
CA SER A 319 5.16 22.81 -2.04
C SER A 319 3.92 23.67 -2.26
N SER A 320 3.83 24.39 -3.39
CA SER A 320 2.63 25.18 -3.72
C SER A 320 1.42 24.32 -4.07
N LEU A 321 1.64 23.15 -4.70
CA LEU A 321 0.57 22.25 -5.09
C LEU A 321 0.00 21.53 -3.87
N VAL A 322 0.86 20.96 -3.01
CA VAL A 322 0.45 20.14 -1.86
C VAL A 322 -0.38 20.92 -0.83
N GLN A 323 -0.27 22.26 -0.80
CA GLN A 323 -1.09 23.15 0.03
C GLN A 323 -2.58 23.17 -0.35
N ASN A 324 -2.98 22.60 -1.48
CA ASN A 324 -4.36 22.59 -1.93
C ASN A 324 -4.78 21.22 -2.47
N ALA A 325 -4.30 20.13 -1.88
CA ALA A 325 -4.62 18.77 -2.31
C ALA A 325 -5.14 17.91 -1.16
N SER A 326 -6.02 16.96 -1.46
CA SER A 326 -6.48 15.95 -0.50
C SER A 326 -5.77 14.62 -0.63
N TYR A 327 -5.10 14.41 -1.76
CA TYR A 327 -4.29 13.24 -2.05
C TYR A 327 -3.05 13.66 -2.83
N VAL A 328 -1.90 13.16 -2.39
CA VAL A 328 -0.62 13.39 -3.05
C VAL A 328 0.09 12.06 -3.19
N MET A 329 0.61 11.80 -4.38
CA MET A 329 1.49 10.68 -4.67
C MET A 329 2.78 11.22 -5.27
N VAL A 330 3.91 10.74 -4.76
CA VAL A 330 5.24 11.11 -5.24
C VAL A 330 6.04 9.86 -5.58
N GLU A 331 6.37 9.71 -6.85
CA GLU A 331 7.29 8.72 -7.41
C GLU A 331 8.65 9.38 -7.65
N ALA A 332 9.57 9.19 -6.70
CA ALA A 332 10.91 9.74 -6.77
C ALA A 332 11.89 8.91 -5.93
N HIS A 333 13.19 9.15 -6.09
CA HIS A 333 14.17 8.64 -5.12
C HIS A 333 13.92 9.27 -3.75
N GLY A 334 13.92 8.46 -2.71
CA GLY A 334 13.70 8.93 -1.33
C GLY A 334 14.70 8.39 -0.34
N SER A 335 14.68 9.03 0.81
CA SER A 335 15.36 8.63 2.04
C SER A 335 14.42 8.94 3.22
N PRO A 336 14.77 8.52 4.45
CA PRO A 336 13.98 8.85 5.63
C PRO A 336 13.73 10.35 5.80
N SER A 337 14.59 11.22 5.25
CA SER A 337 14.51 12.67 5.41
C SER A 337 13.91 13.43 4.23
N GLY A 338 13.55 12.75 3.13
CA GLY A 338 13.02 13.46 1.98
C GLY A 338 12.97 12.68 0.69
N VAL A 339 12.42 13.33 -0.34
CA VAL A 339 12.36 12.87 -1.72
C VAL A 339 13.16 13.83 -2.61
N LEU A 340 13.89 13.28 -3.58
CA LEU A 340 14.77 14.03 -4.46
C LEU A 340 14.00 14.58 -5.67
N PHE A 341 14.01 15.90 -5.83
CA PHE A 341 13.47 16.63 -6.96
C PHE A 341 14.58 17.27 -7.80
N SER A 342 14.21 17.93 -8.90
CA SER A 342 15.15 18.49 -9.87
C SER A 342 16.07 19.60 -9.29
N ASP A 343 15.62 20.30 -8.24
CA ASP A 343 16.33 21.39 -7.56
C ASP A 343 16.81 21.04 -6.15
N GLY A 344 16.64 19.80 -5.69
CA GLY A 344 17.08 19.34 -4.37
C GLY A 344 16.10 18.40 -3.66
N SER A 345 16.34 18.14 -2.38
CA SER A 345 15.46 17.30 -1.56
C SER A 345 14.27 18.09 -1.01
N TRP A 346 13.09 17.46 -0.99
CA TRP A 346 11.89 17.95 -0.34
C TRP A 346 11.49 17.02 0.84
N PRO A 347 11.02 17.55 1.98
CA PRO A 347 10.97 18.97 2.32
C PRO A 347 12.39 19.53 2.49
N ASN A 348 12.62 20.79 2.11
CA ASN A 348 13.84 21.47 2.49
C ASN A 348 13.65 22.01 3.92
N VAL A 349 14.70 21.97 4.74
CA VAL A 349 14.66 22.28 6.19
C VAL A 349 14.19 23.72 6.52
N GLN A 350 13.94 24.57 5.50
CA GLN A 350 13.64 25.99 5.67
C GLN A 350 12.15 26.36 5.50
N SER A 351 11.30 25.48 5.00
CA SER A 351 9.87 25.78 4.83
C SER A 351 9.02 25.11 5.91
N ARG A 352 8.31 25.90 6.73
CA ARG A 352 7.15 25.39 7.49
C ARG A 352 6.07 24.99 6.51
N LEU A 353 6.05 23.72 6.14
CA LEU A 353 5.01 23.14 5.32
C LEU A 353 3.71 23.15 6.13
N GLN A 354 2.67 23.77 5.60
CA GLN A 354 1.30 23.61 6.07
C GLN A 354 0.51 22.97 4.95
N THR A 355 -0.22 21.92 5.24
CA THR A 355 -1.08 21.25 4.26
C THR A 355 -2.49 21.13 4.82
N PRO A 356 -3.50 21.03 3.95
CA PRO A 356 -4.79 20.51 4.39
C PRO A 356 -4.63 19.04 4.84
N PRO A 357 -5.67 18.47 5.49
CA PRO A 357 -5.81 17.04 5.75
C PRO A 357 -5.71 16.26 4.44
N LEU A 358 -4.55 15.67 4.17
CA LEU A 358 -4.31 14.90 2.95
C LEU A 358 -3.79 13.51 3.25
N ILE A 359 -3.99 12.60 2.30
CA ILE A 359 -3.26 11.35 2.20
C ILE A 359 -1.98 11.64 1.41
N PHE A 360 -0.81 11.41 2.01
CA PHE A 360 0.47 11.53 1.32
C PHE A 360 1.05 10.15 1.05
N VAL A 361 1.33 9.83 -0.21
CA VAL A 361 1.93 8.57 -0.64
C VAL A 361 3.32 8.86 -1.20
N ALA A 362 4.34 8.29 -0.57
CA ALA A 362 5.70 8.30 -1.05
C ALA A 362 6.03 6.93 -1.67
N GLU A 363 5.96 6.87 -3.00
CA GLU A 363 6.48 5.76 -3.82
C GLU A 363 8.00 5.87 -3.91
N SER A 364 8.63 5.83 -2.74
CA SER A 364 10.02 6.20 -2.54
C SER A 364 10.64 5.34 -1.45
N CYS A 365 11.95 5.12 -1.58
CA CYS A 365 12.69 4.22 -0.69
C CYS A 365 12.78 4.78 0.75
N LYS A 366 12.52 3.93 1.74
CA LYS A 366 12.79 4.17 3.17
C LYS A 366 12.16 5.44 3.78
N THR A 367 11.15 6.03 3.17
CA THR A 367 10.55 7.26 3.66
C THR A 367 9.68 7.08 4.92
N ALA A 368 9.31 5.83 5.26
CA ALA A 368 8.61 5.46 6.48
C ALA A 368 9.53 4.85 7.56
N ASP A 369 10.86 4.85 7.37
CA ASP A 369 11.81 4.42 8.41
C ASP A 369 11.96 5.53 9.47
N LEU A 370 11.44 5.26 10.68
CA LEU A 370 11.46 6.20 11.80
C LEU A 370 12.47 5.83 12.90
N THR A 371 13.49 5.03 12.57
CA THR A 371 14.54 4.67 13.54
C THR A 371 15.16 5.92 14.20
N THR A 372 15.75 5.77 15.39
CA THR A 372 16.23 6.89 16.24
C THR A 372 17.20 7.86 15.56
N GLN A 373 17.89 7.44 14.49
CA GLN A 373 18.76 8.30 13.69
C GLN A 373 17.97 9.24 12.76
N HIS A 374 16.72 8.92 12.47
CA HIS A 374 15.88 9.54 11.46
C HIS A 374 14.62 10.19 12.04
N SER A 375 14.20 9.85 13.26
CA SER A 375 12.99 10.40 13.88
C SER A 375 12.99 11.92 14.08
N ASN A 376 14.15 12.60 14.07
CA ASN A 376 14.25 14.07 14.18
C ASN A 376 14.27 14.79 12.83
N ASN A 377 14.29 14.05 11.72
CA ASN A 377 14.39 14.59 10.36
C ASN A 377 13.66 13.63 9.41
N SER A 378 12.43 13.28 9.76
CA SER A 378 11.64 12.30 9.03
C SER A 378 10.64 13.01 8.13
N ILE A 379 10.67 12.74 6.83
CA ILE A 379 9.67 13.26 5.89
C ILE A 379 8.25 12.84 6.29
N ALA A 380 8.07 11.62 6.79
CA ALA A 380 6.77 11.16 7.23
C ALA A 380 6.25 12.01 8.40
N LEU A 381 7.08 12.25 9.41
CA LEU A 381 6.69 13.06 10.57
C LEU A 381 6.53 14.54 10.21
N ASP A 382 7.34 15.08 9.30
CA ASP A 382 7.20 16.43 8.77
C ASP A 382 5.85 16.62 8.08
N VAL A 383 5.42 15.66 7.27
CA VAL A 383 4.14 15.69 6.56
C VAL A 383 2.95 15.53 7.52
N ILE A 384 3.07 14.66 8.53
CA ILE A 384 2.06 14.53 9.59
C ILE A 384 1.92 15.83 10.39
N ALA A 385 3.04 16.42 10.83
CA ALA A 385 3.04 17.69 11.54
C ALA A 385 2.45 18.82 10.67
N ALA A 386 2.75 18.83 9.37
CA ALA A 386 2.29 19.83 8.41
C ALA A 386 0.76 19.85 8.22
N GLY A 387 0.07 18.72 8.36
CA GLY A 387 -1.37 18.68 8.13
C GLY A 387 -1.96 17.34 7.71
N ALA A 388 -1.15 16.35 7.34
CA ALA A 388 -1.67 15.10 6.78
C ALA A 388 -2.55 14.31 7.78
N VAL A 389 -3.49 13.54 7.22
CA VAL A 389 -4.31 12.53 7.94
C VAL A 389 -3.76 11.12 7.78
N ALA A 390 -2.94 10.92 6.75
CA ALA A 390 -2.24 9.68 6.53
C ALA A 390 -0.96 9.94 5.74
N TYR A 391 0.08 9.19 6.09
CA TYR A 391 1.31 9.06 5.32
C TYR A 391 1.54 7.58 5.01
N ILE A 392 1.78 7.27 3.75
CA ILE A 392 2.08 5.93 3.26
C ILE A 392 3.46 5.96 2.62
N GLY A 393 4.38 5.17 3.16
CA GLY A 393 5.76 5.11 2.66
C GLY A 393 6.38 3.74 2.86
N SER A 394 7.58 3.58 2.31
CA SER A 394 8.31 2.32 2.37
C SER A 394 9.30 2.30 3.53
N MET A 395 9.51 1.13 4.13
CA MET A 395 10.66 0.86 5.01
C MET A 395 11.84 0.23 4.26
N GLU A 396 11.66 -0.10 2.98
CA GLU A 396 12.66 -0.74 2.13
C GLU A 396 12.98 0.08 0.89
N ILE A 397 13.83 -0.48 0.04
CA ILE A 397 14.09 0.00 -1.31
C ILE A 397 12.94 -0.48 -2.21
N GLY A 398 12.33 0.43 -2.95
CA GLY A 398 11.24 0.17 -3.89
C GLY A 398 9.96 0.95 -3.59
N GLY A 399 9.03 0.95 -4.55
CA GLY A 399 7.70 1.55 -4.41
C GLY A 399 6.76 0.77 -3.48
N VAL A 400 5.70 1.44 -3.04
CA VAL A 400 4.68 0.97 -2.10
C VAL A 400 3.41 0.47 -2.80
N GLY A 401 2.99 1.08 -3.92
CA GLY A 401 1.77 0.74 -4.65
C GLY A 401 2.04 -0.07 -5.92
N LEU A 402 1.10 -0.92 -6.32
CA LEU A 402 1.20 -1.75 -7.53
C LEU A 402 -0.07 -1.71 -8.39
N VAL A 403 -1.24 -1.64 -7.78
CA VAL A 403 -2.54 -1.68 -8.48
C VAL A 403 -3.07 -0.27 -8.70
N GLY A 404 -3.20 0.13 -9.98
CA GLY A 404 -3.79 1.38 -10.42
C GLY A 404 -2.85 2.59 -10.31
N ASN A 405 -3.19 3.67 -11.03
CA ASN A 405 -2.36 4.89 -11.11
C ASN A 405 -2.39 5.77 -9.84
N HIS A 406 -3.36 5.55 -8.95
CA HIS A 406 -3.51 6.26 -7.67
C HIS A 406 -3.75 5.24 -6.55
N PRO A 407 -2.75 4.43 -6.20
CA PRO A 407 -2.91 3.14 -5.54
C PRO A 407 -3.58 3.17 -4.17
N PHE A 408 -3.55 4.33 -3.48
CA PHE A 408 -4.11 4.50 -2.13
C PHE A 408 -5.17 5.61 -2.04
N ALA A 409 -5.64 6.09 -3.20
CA ALA A 409 -6.74 7.04 -3.27
C ALA A 409 -8.09 6.33 -3.08
N PHE A 410 -9.16 7.12 -2.94
CA PHE A 410 -10.53 6.64 -3.06
C PHE A 410 -10.99 5.67 -1.97
N SER A 411 -10.44 5.78 -0.76
CA SER A 411 -10.96 5.05 0.40
C SER A 411 -12.38 5.50 0.76
N THR A 412 -13.21 4.52 1.10
CA THR A 412 -14.65 4.65 1.40
C THR A 412 -14.98 3.98 2.73
N PRO A 413 -16.18 4.15 3.31
CA PRO A 413 -16.52 3.54 4.60
C PRO A 413 -16.45 2.02 4.60
N ASN A 414 -16.78 1.36 3.47
CA ASN A 414 -16.65 -0.10 3.38
C ASN A 414 -15.22 -0.56 3.10
N ILE A 415 -14.43 0.25 2.40
CA ILE A 415 -13.04 -0.03 2.01
C ILE A 415 -12.16 1.11 2.54
N PRO A 416 -11.86 1.11 3.84
CA PRO A 416 -11.05 2.16 4.44
C PRO A 416 -9.58 2.02 4.01
N LEU A 417 -8.79 3.05 4.30
CA LEU A 417 -7.42 3.18 3.82
C LEU A 417 -6.52 2.00 4.22
N GLY A 418 -6.68 1.47 5.44
CA GLY A 418 -5.95 0.30 5.92
C GLY A 418 -6.22 -0.96 5.08
N GLU A 419 -7.43 -1.10 4.54
CA GLU A 419 -7.77 -2.20 3.63
C GLU A 419 -7.07 -2.05 2.29
N ILE A 420 -7.02 -0.82 1.74
CA ILE A 420 -6.30 -0.55 0.50
C ILE A 420 -4.80 -0.81 0.69
N VAL A 421 -4.22 -0.36 1.80
CA VAL A 421 -2.81 -0.62 2.15
C VAL A 421 -2.52 -2.11 2.26
N ARG A 422 -3.43 -2.87 2.86
CA ARG A 422 -3.34 -4.34 2.91
C ARG A 422 -3.37 -4.98 1.54
N MET A 423 -4.29 -4.57 0.67
CA MET A 423 -4.42 -5.13 -0.66
C MET A 423 -3.25 -4.76 -1.59
N GLN A 424 -2.66 -3.57 -1.44
CA GLN A 424 -1.43 -3.18 -2.14
C GLN A 424 -0.23 -3.99 -1.65
N ASN A 425 -0.11 -4.19 -0.34
CA ASN A 425 0.91 -5.06 0.23
C ASN A 425 0.77 -6.52 -0.23
N ALA A 426 -0.45 -7.05 -0.27
CA ALA A 426 -0.75 -8.36 -0.84
C ALA A 426 -0.27 -8.45 -2.29
N ALA A 427 -0.58 -7.44 -3.11
CA ALA A 427 -0.15 -7.38 -4.49
C ALA A 427 1.39 -7.39 -4.63
N ARG A 428 2.08 -6.66 -3.76
CA ARG A 428 3.55 -6.62 -3.70
C ARG A 428 4.14 -7.94 -3.20
N ILE A 429 3.57 -8.58 -2.19
CA ILE A 429 4.06 -9.88 -1.68
C ILE A 429 3.88 -10.98 -2.74
N GLU A 430 2.75 -10.96 -3.45
CA GLU A 430 2.50 -11.90 -4.55
C GLU A 430 3.42 -11.67 -5.75
N LEU A 431 3.91 -10.43 -5.94
CA LEU A 431 4.73 -10.06 -7.09
C LEU A 431 6.23 -10.03 -6.80
N ASP A 432 6.73 -9.30 -5.81
CA ASP A 432 8.16 -8.98 -5.69
C ASP A 432 8.69 -8.74 -4.26
N ALA A 433 7.84 -8.75 -3.24
CA ALA A 433 8.23 -8.49 -1.85
C ALA A 433 8.16 -9.76 -0.97
N ASP A 434 9.06 -9.88 0.00
CA ASP A 434 9.01 -10.96 0.99
C ASP A 434 8.19 -10.54 2.25
N TRP A 435 7.82 -9.26 2.37
CA TRP A 435 6.99 -8.72 3.47
C TRP A 435 6.32 -7.38 3.06
N PRO A 436 5.40 -6.83 3.86
CA PRO A 436 4.68 -5.60 3.54
C PRO A 436 5.59 -4.38 3.27
N ARG A 437 5.52 -3.79 2.08
CA ARG A 437 6.31 -2.60 1.72
C ARG A 437 5.65 -1.30 2.18
N ALA A 438 4.33 -1.19 2.03
CA ALA A 438 3.57 0.01 2.34
C ALA A 438 3.24 0.04 3.84
N ILE A 439 3.73 1.05 4.55
CA ILE A 439 3.44 1.31 5.95
C ILE A 439 2.50 2.51 6.06
N LEU A 440 1.36 2.32 6.74
CA LEU A 440 0.41 3.40 7.03
C LEU A 440 0.76 4.06 8.37
N ILE A 441 1.23 5.31 8.32
CA ILE A 441 1.27 6.21 9.46
C ILE A 441 0.00 7.05 9.41
N GLY A 442 -0.98 6.67 10.23
CA GLY A 442 -2.35 7.14 10.14
C GLY A 442 -3.32 6.09 10.68
N GLU A 443 -4.60 6.43 10.72
CA GLU A 443 -5.65 5.57 11.23
C GLU A 443 -6.16 4.65 10.09
N PRO A 444 -6.20 3.32 10.27
CA PRO A 444 -6.55 2.37 9.22
C PRO A 444 -8.04 2.40 8.79
N THR A 445 -8.96 2.86 9.63
CA THR A 445 -10.39 3.01 9.27
C THR A 445 -10.70 4.31 8.52
N PHE A 446 -9.70 5.18 8.32
CA PHE A 446 -9.84 6.43 7.60
C PHE A 446 -10.40 6.21 6.19
N HIS A 447 -11.37 7.04 5.81
CA HIS A 447 -11.92 7.07 4.46
C HIS A 447 -12.00 8.50 3.92
N GLN A 448 -11.52 8.67 2.70
CA GLN A 448 -11.50 9.96 2.00
C GLN A 448 -12.92 10.39 1.60
N PHE A 449 -13.78 9.44 1.24
CA PHE A 449 -15.13 9.69 0.77
C PHE A 449 -16.16 9.14 1.74
N SER A 450 -17.25 9.88 1.97
CA SER A 450 -18.34 9.47 2.87
C SER A 450 -19.31 8.46 2.24
N GLN A 451 -19.14 8.14 0.96
CA GLN A 451 -20.00 7.24 0.20
C GLN A 451 -19.17 6.34 -0.72
N GLU A 452 -19.73 5.18 -1.03
CA GLU A 452 -19.13 4.25 -1.98
C GLU A 452 -19.11 4.82 -3.40
N LEU A 453 -17.95 4.80 -4.04
CA LEU A 453 -17.77 5.22 -5.44
C LEU A 453 -18.15 4.12 -6.44
N ILE A 454 -18.11 2.86 -6.01
CA ILE A 454 -18.53 1.69 -6.78
C ILE A 454 -19.52 0.88 -5.96
N LYS A 455 -20.59 0.45 -6.61
CA LYS A 455 -21.58 -0.48 -6.08
C LYS A 455 -21.55 -1.74 -6.93
N TYR A 456 -21.77 -2.89 -6.31
CA TYR A 456 -21.86 -4.15 -7.05
C TYR A 456 -22.90 -5.08 -6.43
N THR A 457 -23.40 -5.99 -7.25
CA THR A 457 -24.32 -7.06 -6.83
C THR A 457 -23.76 -8.41 -7.27
N LEU A 458 -23.85 -9.39 -6.38
CA LEU A 458 -23.44 -10.77 -6.66
C LEU A 458 -24.56 -11.48 -7.42
N VAL A 459 -24.33 -11.77 -8.71
CA VAL A 459 -25.31 -12.40 -9.61
C VAL A 459 -25.30 -13.92 -9.46
N THR A 460 -24.11 -14.53 -9.46
CA THR A 460 -23.94 -15.99 -9.25
C THR A 460 -22.89 -16.26 -8.19
N LYS A 461 -23.18 -17.21 -7.28
CA LYS A 461 -22.20 -17.78 -6.34
C LYS A 461 -21.36 -18.83 -7.07
N SER A 462 -20.07 -18.91 -6.74
CA SER A 462 -19.14 -19.89 -7.33
C SER A 462 -19.70 -21.32 -7.22
N GLU A 463 -19.83 -21.99 -8.36
CA GLU A 463 -19.89 -23.46 -8.44
C GLU A 463 -18.55 -23.91 -9.05
N ALA A 464 -18.07 -25.12 -8.78
CA ALA A 464 -16.70 -25.60 -9.10
C ALA A 464 -16.23 -25.47 -10.59
N SER A 465 -17.11 -25.02 -11.48
CA SER A 465 -16.86 -24.74 -12.91
C SER A 465 -17.34 -23.36 -13.39
N ASN A 466 -18.00 -22.55 -12.55
CA ASN A 466 -18.58 -21.26 -12.93
C ASN A 466 -17.86 -20.10 -12.22
N PRO A 467 -17.51 -19.02 -12.94
CA PRO A 467 -16.95 -17.84 -12.30
C PRO A 467 -17.96 -17.20 -11.34
N VAL A 468 -17.45 -16.54 -10.29
CA VAL A 468 -18.25 -15.60 -9.51
C VAL A 468 -18.54 -14.41 -10.41
N HIS A 469 -19.82 -14.09 -10.61
CA HIS A 469 -20.24 -12.97 -11.45
C HIS A 469 -20.76 -11.82 -10.58
N LEU A 470 -20.13 -10.66 -10.70
CA LEU A 470 -20.62 -9.41 -10.14
C LEU A 470 -21.10 -8.48 -11.26
N GLN A 471 -22.24 -7.85 -11.05
CA GLN A 471 -22.65 -6.68 -11.82
C GLN A 471 -22.22 -5.44 -11.06
N VAL A 472 -21.42 -4.59 -11.71
CA VAL A 472 -20.78 -3.41 -11.11
C VAL A 472 -21.36 -2.15 -11.73
N SER A 473 -21.65 -1.17 -10.89
CA SER A 473 -22.06 0.18 -11.28
C SER A 473 -21.22 1.20 -10.54
N GLY A 474 -20.64 2.17 -11.24
CA GLY A 474 -19.67 3.08 -10.64
C GLY A 474 -19.39 4.33 -11.46
N GLN A 475 -18.40 5.09 -11.00
CA GLN A 475 -17.94 6.30 -11.68
C GLN A 475 -17.37 6.00 -13.06
N SER A 476 -17.41 6.98 -13.96
CA SER A 476 -17.01 6.84 -15.37
C SER A 476 -15.50 6.63 -15.60
N PHE A 477 -14.67 6.82 -14.58
CA PHE A 477 -13.21 6.79 -14.67
C PHE A 477 -12.60 5.58 -13.95
N ALA A 478 -11.34 5.29 -14.27
CA ALA A 478 -10.64 4.16 -13.70
C ALA A 478 -10.20 4.42 -12.25
N LEU A 479 -10.43 3.46 -11.36
CA LEU A 479 -10.05 3.58 -9.94
C LEU A 479 -9.71 2.23 -9.29
N PRO A 480 -8.73 2.17 -8.37
CA PRO A 480 -8.45 0.97 -7.58
C PRO A 480 -9.68 0.61 -6.73
N SER A 481 -10.11 -0.65 -6.82
CA SER A 481 -11.40 -1.10 -6.33
C SER A 481 -11.28 -2.44 -5.61
N VAL A 482 -11.84 -2.52 -4.40
CA VAL A 482 -11.88 -3.75 -3.60
C VAL A 482 -13.31 -4.33 -3.63
N PHE A 483 -13.41 -5.60 -3.98
CA PHE A 483 -14.66 -6.36 -3.98
C PHE A 483 -14.62 -7.40 -2.87
N VAL A 484 -15.67 -7.47 -2.06
CA VAL A 484 -15.82 -8.43 -0.96
C VAL A 484 -16.67 -9.59 -1.45
N ILE A 485 -16.07 -10.76 -1.54
CA ILE A 485 -16.71 -11.98 -2.03
C ILE A 485 -16.90 -12.95 -0.86
N PRO A 486 -18.07 -13.57 -0.69
CA PRO A 486 -18.24 -14.63 0.30
C PRO A 486 -17.19 -15.73 0.12
N ASN A 487 -16.69 -16.33 1.21
CA ASN A 487 -15.66 -17.36 1.14
C ASN A 487 -15.96 -18.40 0.06
N SER A 488 -15.07 -18.44 -0.93
CA SER A 488 -15.12 -19.31 -2.11
C SER A 488 -13.72 -19.84 -2.40
N GLU A 489 -13.57 -20.63 -3.47
CA GLU A 489 -12.23 -21.01 -3.94
C GLU A 489 -11.38 -19.76 -4.23
N LYS A 490 -10.10 -19.78 -3.89
CA LYS A 490 -9.17 -18.67 -4.09
C LYS A 490 -9.24 -18.17 -5.54
N ILE A 491 -9.70 -16.95 -5.73
CA ILE A 491 -9.67 -16.28 -7.05
C ILE A 491 -8.21 -16.08 -7.49
N VAL A 492 -7.93 -16.39 -8.75
CA VAL A 492 -6.58 -16.23 -9.35
C VAL A 492 -6.60 -15.47 -10.68
N TYR A 493 -7.79 -15.23 -11.23
CA TYR A 493 -7.99 -14.61 -12.53
C TYR A 493 -9.31 -13.85 -12.55
N ALA A 494 -9.34 -12.71 -13.24
CA ALA A 494 -10.56 -11.93 -13.43
C ALA A 494 -10.68 -11.38 -14.85
N GLU A 495 -11.92 -11.25 -15.30
CA GLU A 495 -12.29 -10.59 -16.55
C GLU A 495 -13.31 -9.48 -16.28
N VAL A 496 -13.04 -8.29 -16.79
CA VAL A 496 -13.96 -7.15 -16.75
C VAL A 496 -14.53 -6.91 -18.13
N PHE A 497 -15.85 -6.74 -18.21
CA PHE A 497 -16.58 -6.35 -19.41
C PHE A 497 -17.29 -5.03 -19.15
N THR A 498 -16.89 -3.95 -19.83
CA THR A 498 -17.57 -2.66 -19.71
C THR A 498 -18.81 -2.59 -20.60
N ALA A 499 -19.73 -1.67 -20.30
CA ALA A 499 -20.87 -1.38 -21.16
C ALA A 499 -20.48 -0.98 -22.60
N GLU A 500 -19.27 -0.44 -22.80
CA GLU A 500 -18.71 -0.09 -24.10
C GLU A 500 -18.18 -1.30 -24.88
N GLY A 501 -18.23 -2.50 -24.29
CA GLY A 501 -17.77 -3.75 -24.89
C GLY A 501 -16.26 -3.97 -24.78
N SER A 502 -15.54 -3.16 -23.99
CA SER A 502 -14.11 -3.38 -23.74
C SER A 502 -13.93 -4.53 -22.74
N LYS A 503 -12.96 -5.41 -23.03
CA LYS A 503 -12.59 -6.53 -22.18
C LYS A 503 -11.19 -6.30 -21.60
N LYS A 504 -11.05 -6.34 -20.27
CA LYS A 504 -9.75 -6.27 -19.58
C LYS A 504 -9.56 -7.52 -18.72
N THR A 505 -8.32 -8.04 -18.68
CA THR A 505 -7.96 -9.27 -17.96
C THR A 505 -7.00 -8.96 -16.84
N TYR A 506 -7.19 -9.62 -15.70
CA TYR A 506 -6.40 -9.42 -14.48
C TYR A 506 -5.94 -10.77 -13.93
N VAL A 507 -4.70 -10.82 -13.44
CA VAL A 507 -4.05 -12.06 -13.00
C VAL A 507 -3.30 -11.83 -11.69
N VAL A 508 -3.42 -12.79 -10.76
CA VAL A 508 -2.68 -12.74 -9.49
C VAL A 508 -1.17 -12.76 -9.73
N GLY A 509 -0.46 -11.77 -9.17
CA GLY A 509 0.97 -11.53 -9.41
C GLY A 509 1.30 -11.36 -10.90
N GLY A 510 0.41 -10.74 -11.68
CA GLY A 510 0.64 -10.42 -13.09
C GLY A 510 1.56 -9.20 -13.27
N TYR A 511 2.43 -9.26 -14.27
CA TYR A 511 3.27 -8.14 -14.71
C TYR A 511 3.34 -8.12 -16.25
N HIS A 512 3.43 -6.92 -16.83
CA HIS A 512 3.52 -6.60 -18.27
C HIS A 512 2.30 -6.85 -19.19
N PHE A 513 1.67 -8.02 -19.16
CA PHE A 513 0.64 -8.36 -20.17
C PHE A 513 -0.80 -8.37 -19.69
N ASP A 514 -0.97 -8.50 -18.38
CA ASP A 514 -2.26 -8.52 -17.72
C ASP A 514 -2.21 -7.52 -16.56
N ALA A 515 -3.33 -6.88 -16.28
CA ALA A 515 -3.41 -5.95 -15.17
C ALA A 515 -3.27 -6.72 -13.83
N PRO A 516 -2.66 -6.11 -12.80
CA PRO A 516 -2.46 -6.79 -11.53
C PRO A 516 -3.80 -7.07 -10.85
N LEU A 517 -3.97 -8.30 -10.37
CA LEU A 517 -5.02 -8.72 -9.46
C LEU A 517 -4.36 -9.04 -8.12
N SER A 518 -4.97 -8.62 -7.02
CA SER A 518 -4.54 -8.97 -5.67
C SER A 518 -5.70 -9.61 -4.92
N VAL A 519 -5.38 -10.62 -4.12
CA VAL A 519 -6.35 -11.39 -3.35
C VAL A 519 -5.86 -11.55 -1.93
N ALA A 520 -6.72 -11.24 -0.96
CA ALA A 520 -6.46 -11.49 0.45
C ALA A 520 -7.70 -12.08 1.11
N PHE A 521 -7.52 -12.84 2.19
CA PHE A 521 -8.63 -13.37 2.97
C PHE A 521 -8.99 -12.39 4.09
N ARG A 522 -10.25 -12.44 4.50
CA ARG A 522 -10.81 -11.83 5.71
C ARG A 522 -11.70 -12.88 6.36
N THR A 523 -11.98 -12.76 7.65
CA THR A 523 -12.90 -13.67 8.34
C THR A 523 -14.22 -13.82 7.57
N ASN A 524 -14.48 -15.01 7.02
CA ASN A 524 -15.65 -15.37 6.20
C ASN A 524 -15.77 -14.73 4.80
N ALA A 525 -14.75 -14.01 4.31
CA ALA A 525 -14.76 -13.40 2.99
C ALA A 525 -13.39 -13.43 2.32
N GLN A 526 -13.40 -13.28 0.99
CA GLN A 526 -12.21 -13.01 0.20
C GLN A 526 -12.32 -11.60 -0.37
N LEU A 527 -11.24 -10.84 -0.28
CA LEU A 527 -11.10 -9.55 -0.94
C LEU A 527 -10.43 -9.73 -2.28
N VAL A 528 -10.96 -9.06 -3.29
CA VAL A 528 -10.42 -9.02 -4.64
C VAL A 528 -10.14 -7.57 -4.98
N PHE A 529 -8.90 -7.25 -5.30
CA PHE A 529 -8.45 -5.90 -5.56
C PHE A 529 -7.86 -5.77 -6.96
N LEU A 530 -8.40 -4.81 -7.72
CA LEU A 530 -8.01 -4.51 -9.09
C LEU A 530 -8.33 -3.05 -9.42
N GLU A 531 -7.78 -2.53 -10.52
CA GLU A 531 -8.18 -1.25 -11.07
C GLU A 531 -9.45 -1.43 -11.92
N TRP A 532 -10.60 -0.97 -11.43
CA TRP A 532 -11.84 -0.93 -12.22
C TRP A 532 -11.67 0.09 -13.35
N PRO A 533 -11.99 -0.23 -14.62
CA PRO A 533 -11.76 0.67 -15.74
C PRO A 533 -12.72 1.88 -15.78
N GLY A 534 -13.77 1.88 -14.96
CA GLY A 534 -14.83 2.90 -14.97
C GLY A 534 -16.11 2.42 -15.64
N GLY A 535 -17.19 3.15 -15.38
CA GLY A 535 -18.53 2.90 -15.87
C GLY A 535 -19.21 1.67 -15.24
N ASP A 536 -20.36 1.32 -15.81
CA ASP A 536 -21.08 0.09 -15.49
C ASP A 536 -20.49 -1.09 -16.28
N GLY A 537 -20.55 -2.29 -15.69
CA GLY A 537 -20.03 -3.49 -16.34
C GLY A 537 -20.21 -4.77 -15.52
N ASP A 538 -19.63 -5.84 -16.04
CA ASP A 538 -19.61 -7.15 -15.42
C ASP A 538 -18.18 -7.53 -15.01
N LEU A 539 -18.03 -8.10 -13.81
CA LEU A 539 -16.80 -8.68 -13.32
C LEU A 539 -16.98 -10.19 -13.14
N LEU A 540 -16.18 -10.97 -13.86
CA LEU A 540 -16.13 -12.43 -13.74
C LEU A 540 -14.85 -12.84 -13.03
N LEU A 541 -14.96 -13.56 -11.92
CA LEU A 541 -13.84 -14.00 -11.09
C LEU A 541 -13.70 -15.52 -11.15
N TYR A 542 -12.50 -16.00 -11.44
CA TYR A 542 -12.21 -17.40 -11.68
C TYR A 542 -11.21 -17.94 -10.66
N SER A 543 -11.45 -19.16 -10.16
CA SER A 543 -10.53 -19.91 -9.28
C SER A 543 -9.44 -20.67 -10.02
N LYS A 544 -9.49 -20.69 -11.36
CA LYS A 544 -8.48 -21.31 -12.23
C LYS A 544 -7.99 -20.32 -13.26
N THR A 545 -6.68 -20.17 -13.35
CA THR A 545 -6.04 -19.43 -14.44
C THR A 545 -6.09 -20.29 -15.69
N PRO A 546 -6.66 -19.81 -16.82
CA PRO A 546 -6.60 -20.60 -18.04
C PRO A 546 -5.14 -20.83 -18.51
N ILE A 547 -4.91 -21.81 -19.40
CA ILE A 547 -3.55 -22.30 -19.73
C ILE A 547 -2.68 -21.29 -20.49
N TRP A 548 -3.27 -20.51 -21.39
CA TRP A 548 -2.59 -19.48 -22.19
C TRP A 548 -1.90 -18.33 -21.40
N VAL A 549 -2.38 -17.93 -20.22
CA VAL A 549 -1.83 -16.92 -19.30
C VAL A 549 -0.81 -17.57 -18.43
N VAL A 550 -0.99 -18.84 -18.02
CA VAL A 550 0.10 -19.59 -17.37
C VAL A 550 1.32 -19.63 -18.30
N LEU A 551 1.12 -19.94 -19.59
CA LEU A 551 2.18 -19.91 -20.59
C LEU A 551 2.76 -18.51 -20.78
N ARG A 552 1.89 -17.48 -20.88
CA ARG A 552 2.33 -16.08 -21.02
C ARG A 552 3.14 -15.59 -19.82
N LYS A 553 2.69 -15.90 -18.60
CA LYS A 553 3.37 -15.57 -17.34
C LYS A 553 4.70 -16.29 -17.23
N PHE A 554 4.77 -17.57 -17.58
CA PHE A 554 6.03 -18.32 -17.61
C PHE A 554 7.05 -17.68 -18.57
N VAL A 555 6.62 -17.31 -19.78
CA VAL A 555 7.48 -16.62 -20.76
C VAL A 555 7.89 -15.24 -20.25
N SER A 556 6.94 -14.44 -19.75
CA SER A 556 7.20 -13.09 -19.24
C SER A 556 8.17 -13.11 -18.06
N ASN A 557 7.90 -13.91 -17.03
CA ASN A 557 8.77 -14.06 -15.87
C ASN A 557 10.16 -14.59 -16.26
N GLY A 558 10.21 -15.50 -17.24
CA GLY A 558 11.47 -15.96 -17.80
C GLY A 558 12.25 -14.82 -18.45
N LEU A 559 11.60 -13.98 -19.26
CA LEU A 559 12.21 -12.81 -19.89
C LEU A 559 12.67 -11.76 -18.87
N ILE A 560 11.84 -11.45 -17.87
CA ILE A 560 12.21 -10.53 -16.77
C ILE A 560 13.41 -11.09 -15.99
N GLY A 561 13.41 -12.39 -15.67
CA GLY A 561 14.54 -13.02 -15.00
C GLY A 561 15.82 -12.93 -15.82
N ILE A 562 15.73 -13.06 -17.15
CA ILE A 562 16.85 -12.85 -18.07
C ILE A 562 17.26 -11.38 -18.09
N GLU A 563 16.32 -10.45 -18.13
CA GLU A 563 16.60 -9.02 -18.12
C GLU A 563 17.30 -8.60 -16.82
N GLY A 564 16.80 -9.00 -15.65
CA GLY A 564 17.43 -8.74 -14.35
C GLY A 564 18.82 -9.38 -14.21
N LEU A 565 19.03 -10.59 -14.75
CA LEU A 565 20.36 -11.22 -14.82
C LEU A 565 21.37 -10.41 -15.61
N TYR A 566 20.93 -9.68 -16.63
CA TYR A 566 21.83 -9.06 -17.60
C TYR A 566 21.94 -7.55 -17.38
N ILE A 567 20.83 -6.82 -17.21
CA ILE A 567 20.85 -5.37 -17.03
C ILE A 567 21.51 -5.01 -15.72
N ASP A 568 21.12 -5.59 -14.58
CA ASP A 568 21.72 -5.16 -13.32
C ASP A 568 23.15 -5.67 -13.15
N ILE A 569 23.42 -6.93 -13.50
CA ILE A 569 24.74 -7.51 -13.23
C ILE A 569 25.77 -7.12 -14.29
N MET A 570 25.42 -7.11 -15.58
CA MET A 570 26.41 -6.83 -16.63
C MET A 570 26.63 -5.33 -16.84
N THR A 571 25.59 -4.51 -16.65
CA THR A 571 25.70 -3.05 -16.80
C THR A 571 26.34 -2.39 -15.59
N GLN A 572 26.05 -2.85 -14.36
CA GLN A 572 26.69 -2.29 -13.16
C GLN A 572 28.15 -2.76 -13.01
N ALA A 573 28.48 -3.98 -13.47
CA ALA A 573 29.84 -4.48 -13.37
C ALA A 573 30.70 -4.20 -14.62
N GLY A 574 30.10 -3.68 -15.70
CA GLY A 574 30.80 -3.37 -16.96
C GLY A 574 31.51 -4.58 -17.59
N ILE A 575 30.90 -5.77 -17.53
CA ILE A 575 31.50 -7.06 -17.94
C ILE A 575 30.92 -7.58 -19.28
N ASP A 576 29.94 -6.88 -19.83
CA ASP A 576 29.29 -7.14 -21.11
C ASP A 576 30.27 -7.38 -22.29
N TRP A 577 31.33 -6.59 -22.37
CA TRP A 577 32.38 -6.77 -23.38
C TRP A 577 33.26 -8.01 -23.12
N LEU A 578 33.47 -8.41 -21.86
CA LEU A 578 34.34 -9.53 -21.50
C LEU A 578 33.71 -10.87 -21.89
N ALA A 579 32.41 -11.05 -21.65
CA ALA A 579 31.67 -12.24 -22.06
C ALA A 579 31.64 -12.40 -23.60
N PHE A 580 31.53 -11.27 -24.33
CA PHE A 580 31.64 -11.24 -25.78
C PHE A 580 33.04 -11.67 -26.26
N ILE A 581 34.10 -11.11 -25.65
CA ILE A 581 35.49 -11.48 -25.98
C ILE A 581 35.76 -12.96 -25.69
N ILE A 582 35.33 -13.48 -24.54
CA ILE A 582 35.49 -14.91 -24.18
C ILE A 582 34.78 -15.80 -25.21
N SER A 583 33.57 -15.43 -25.64
CA SER A 583 32.84 -16.17 -26.67
C SER A 583 33.58 -16.19 -28.01
N ILE A 584 34.19 -15.08 -28.42
CA ILE A 584 35.05 -15.00 -29.61
C ILE A 584 36.30 -15.88 -29.46
N ILE A 585 36.95 -15.86 -28.29
CA ILE A 585 38.16 -16.65 -28.02
C ILE A 585 37.83 -18.14 -28.07
N LEU A 586 36.75 -18.58 -27.42
CA LEU A 586 36.30 -19.98 -27.43
C LEU A 586 35.92 -20.42 -28.84
N PHE A 587 35.23 -19.56 -29.60
CA PHE A 587 34.94 -19.80 -31.01
C PHE A 587 36.22 -20.00 -31.83
N TRP A 588 37.21 -19.13 -31.68
CA TRP A 588 38.49 -19.24 -32.35
C TRP A 588 39.27 -20.50 -31.96
N ARG A 589 39.28 -20.84 -30.67
CA ARG A 589 40.01 -21.99 -30.13
C ARG A 589 39.37 -23.33 -30.50
N SER A 590 38.07 -23.34 -30.80
CA SER A 590 37.35 -24.51 -31.30
C SER A 590 37.65 -24.86 -32.76
N ARG A 591 38.49 -24.08 -33.47
CA ARG A 591 38.98 -24.40 -34.82
C ARG A 591 39.82 -25.68 -34.86
N PRO A 592 39.37 -26.78 -35.51
CA PRO A 592 40.22 -27.92 -35.73
C PRO A 592 41.35 -27.52 -36.68
N ALA A 593 42.58 -27.84 -36.31
CA ALA A 593 43.79 -27.41 -37.00
C ALA A 593 44.00 -28.06 -38.38
N GLU A 594 43.22 -29.08 -38.75
CA GLU A 594 43.55 -29.99 -39.87
C GLU A 594 42.52 -30.06 -41.01
N ALA A 595 41.44 -29.28 -40.99
CA ALA A 595 40.43 -29.34 -42.04
C ALA A 595 40.70 -28.38 -43.23
N SER A 596 40.44 -28.84 -44.46
CA SER A 596 40.76 -28.09 -45.68
C SER A 596 40.04 -26.72 -45.73
N PRO A 597 40.72 -25.64 -46.17
CA PRO A 597 40.23 -24.27 -46.02
C PRO A 597 38.91 -23.99 -46.75
N LYS A 598 38.61 -24.70 -47.84
CA LYS A 598 37.36 -24.54 -48.61
C LYS A 598 36.15 -25.18 -47.93
N LEU A 599 36.31 -26.36 -47.30
CA LEU A 599 35.22 -27.03 -46.59
C LEU A 599 34.88 -26.28 -45.29
N ASN A 600 35.89 -25.73 -44.63
CA ASN A 600 35.73 -24.90 -43.43
C ASN A 600 34.99 -23.59 -43.70
N ALA A 601 35.26 -22.92 -44.83
CA ALA A 601 34.58 -21.67 -45.17
C ALA A 601 33.08 -21.87 -45.41
N GLN A 602 32.68 -22.90 -46.15
CA GLN A 602 31.25 -23.17 -46.40
C GLN A 602 30.50 -23.59 -45.13
N LYS A 603 31.12 -24.41 -44.27
CA LYS A 603 30.53 -24.82 -42.99
C LYS A 603 30.42 -23.65 -42.01
N LEU A 604 31.43 -22.78 -41.97
CA LEU A 604 31.42 -21.53 -41.21
C LEU A 604 30.27 -20.62 -41.66
N TRP A 605 30.11 -20.41 -42.97
CA TRP A 605 29.02 -19.60 -43.50
C TRP A 605 27.63 -20.17 -43.19
N LYS A 606 27.45 -21.50 -43.26
CA LYS A 606 26.19 -22.15 -42.86
C LYS A 606 25.89 -21.98 -41.37
N GLY A 607 26.90 -22.17 -40.52
CA GLY A 607 26.77 -21.95 -39.08
C GLY A 607 26.42 -20.49 -38.75
N ILE A 608 27.14 -19.54 -39.36
CA ILE A 608 26.86 -18.10 -39.25
C ILE A 608 25.44 -17.78 -39.71
N LEU A 609 24.99 -18.29 -40.86
CA LEU A 609 23.64 -18.05 -41.37
C LEU A 609 22.56 -18.59 -40.43
N VAL A 610 22.75 -19.78 -39.86
CA VAL A 610 21.83 -20.36 -38.87
C VAL A 610 21.85 -19.54 -37.57
N GLY A 611 23.02 -19.15 -37.09
CA GLY A 611 23.17 -18.27 -35.92
C GLY A 611 22.50 -16.91 -36.13
N CYS A 612 22.69 -16.28 -37.30
CA CYS A 612 22.03 -15.04 -37.68
C CYS A 612 20.50 -15.19 -37.81
N PHE A 613 20.02 -16.32 -38.34
CA PHE A 613 18.57 -16.59 -38.42
C PHE A 613 17.94 -16.69 -37.03
N PHE A 614 18.57 -17.45 -36.11
CA PHE A 614 18.07 -17.55 -34.74
C PHE A 614 18.19 -16.23 -33.96
N ALA A 615 19.26 -15.46 -34.17
CA ALA A 615 19.39 -14.12 -33.61
C ALA A 615 18.33 -13.15 -34.17
N ALA A 616 17.98 -13.25 -35.46
CA ALA A 616 16.92 -12.44 -36.06
C ALA A 616 15.54 -12.86 -35.56
N ALA A 617 15.27 -14.17 -35.44
CA ALA A 617 13.99 -14.70 -34.96
C ALA A 617 13.73 -14.34 -33.49
N ALA A 618 14.75 -14.49 -32.63
CA ALA A 618 14.62 -14.10 -31.24
C ALA A 618 14.66 -12.56 -31.05
N GLY A 619 15.34 -11.81 -31.92
CA GLY A 619 15.20 -10.35 -31.98
C GLY A 619 13.78 -9.90 -32.37
N PHE A 620 13.18 -10.54 -33.39
CA PHE A 620 11.79 -10.28 -33.79
C PHE A 620 10.80 -10.67 -32.69
N TYR A 621 11.07 -11.77 -31.97
CA TYR A 621 10.28 -12.19 -30.82
C TYR A 621 10.35 -11.20 -29.65
N CYS A 622 11.55 -10.71 -29.30
CA CYS A 622 11.71 -9.66 -28.29
C CYS A 622 11.02 -8.35 -28.70
N LEU A 623 11.13 -7.95 -29.96
CA LEU A 623 10.42 -6.78 -30.51
C LEU A 623 8.89 -6.96 -30.46
N PHE A 624 8.39 -8.15 -30.82
CA PHE A 624 6.96 -8.46 -30.76
C PHE A 624 6.42 -8.39 -29.32
N LEU A 625 7.25 -8.71 -28.34
CA LEU A 625 6.93 -8.63 -26.91
C LEU A 625 7.30 -7.28 -26.27
N ASN A 626 7.75 -6.29 -27.05
CA ASN A 626 8.19 -4.97 -26.57
C ASN A 626 9.34 -5.00 -25.54
N PHE A 627 10.17 -6.04 -25.51
CA PHE A 627 11.34 -6.10 -24.62
C PHE A 627 12.56 -5.39 -25.22
N THR A 628 13.35 -4.76 -24.37
CA THR A 628 14.67 -4.24 -24.70
C THR A 628 15.58 -5.38 -25.13
N ILE A 629 16.00 -5.40 -26.39
CA ILE A 629 16.72 -6.53 -26.98
C ILE A 629 18.13 -6.64 -26.36
N PRO A 630 18.48 -7.69 -25.60
CA PRO A 630 19.84 -7.92 -25.16
C PRO A 630 20.64 -8.47 -26.35
N TRP A 631 21.09 -7.59 -27.25
CA TRP A 631 21.78 -7.94 -28.50
C TRP A 631 22.94 -8.92 -28.29
N LEU A 632 23.65 -8.80 -27.17
CA LEU A 632 24.74 -9.69 -26.79
C LEU A 632 24.27 -11.13 -26.51
N LEU A 633 23.06 -11.34 -25.97
CA LEU A 633 22.46 -12.66 -25.75
C LEU A 633 22.13 -13.33 -27.09
N LEU A 634 21.54 -12.58 -28.02
CA LEU A 634 21.19 -13.07 -29.36
C LEU A 634 22.43 -13.44 -30.17
N VAL A 635 23.48 -12.64 -30.05
CA VAL A 635 24.77 -12.92 -30.68
C VAL A 635 25.47 -14.10 -30.01
N ALA A 636 25.45 -14.19 -28.67
CA ALA A 636 26.06 -15.31 -27.95
C ALA A 636 25.33 -16.65 -28.17
N THR A 637 24.00 -16.66 -28.18
CA THR A 637 23.19 -17.85 -28.52
C THR A 637 23.33 -18.22 -30.00
N GLY A 638 23.35 -17.24 -30.91
CA GLY A 638 23.66 -17.46 -32.32
C GLY A 638 25.07 -18.06 -32.53
N LEU A 639 26.07 -17.55 -31.82
CA LEU A 639 27.44 -18.08 -31.82
C LEU A 639 27.52 -19.46 -31.15
N GLY A 640 26.79 -19.70 -30.06
CA GLY A 640 26.71 -20.99 -29.38
C GLY A 640 26.04 -22.08 -30.21
N ALA A 641 24.97 -21.73 -30.94
CA ALA A 641 24.35 -22.62 -31.93
C ALA A 641 25.31 -22.90 -33.09
N THR A 642 26.04 -21.88 -33.54
CA THR A 642 27.10 -22.02 -34.56
C THR A 642 28.18 -23.01 -34.10
N ILE A 643 28.65 -22.90 -32.85
CA ILE A 643 29.65 -23.80 -32.24
C ILE A 643 29.08 -25.23 -32.09
N SER A 644 27.83 -25.37 -31.64
CA SER A 644 27.18 -26.68 -31.43
C SER A 644 26.87 -27.43 -32.72
N ILE A 645 26.71 -26.73 -33.85
CA ILE A 645 26.65 -27.35 -35.19
C ILE A 645 28.05 -27.78 -35.67
N TRP A 646 29.08 -27.10 -35.19
CA TRP A 646 30.46 -27.29 -35.63
C TRP A 646 31.16 -28.47 -34.94
N ILE A 647 30.88 -28.72 -33.66
CA ILE A 647 31.54 -29.77 -32.86
C ILE A 647 31.13 -31.23 -33.23
N PRO A 648 29.87 -31.56 -33.61
CA PRO A 648 29.45 -32.95 -33.82
C PRO A 648 29.96 -33.62 -35.10
N GLN A 649 30.72 -32.94 -35.96
CA GLN A 649 31.23 -33.56 -37.20
C GLN A 649 32.60 -34.25 -37.06
N LEU A 650 33.04 -34.53 -35.83
CA LEU A 650 34.13 -35.44 -35.53
C LEU A 650 33.60 -36.89 -35.50
N ASP A 651 33.47 -37.50 -36.69
CA ASP A 651 33.33 -38.92 -37.03
C ASP A 651 32.32 -39.85 -36.30
N HIS A 652 31.52 -39.38 -35.35
CA HIS A 652 30.48 -40.19 -34.71
C HIS A 652 29.08 -39.54 -34.81
N PRO A 653 28.12 -40.17 -35.51
CA PRO A 653 26.81 -39.58 -35.81
C PRO A 653 25.88 -39.36 -34.61
N PHE A 654 26.30 -39.66 -33.38
CA PHE A 654 25.49 -39.50 -32.16
C PHE A 654 26.32 -39.21 -30.90
N ALA A 655 27.40 -38.42 -31.01
CA ALA A 655 28.13 -38.02 -29.81
C ALA A 655 27.31 -36.98 -29.02
N ILE A 656 26.46 -37.46 -28.10
CA ILE A 656 25.74 -36.64 -27.10
C ILE A 656 26.74 -35.83 -26.25
N SER A 657 27.96 -36.35 -26.05
CA SER A 657 29.01 -35.73 -25.23
C SER A 657 29.40 -34.30 -25.64
N PRO A 658 29.74 -33.97 -26.90
CA PRO A 658 30.04 -32.60 -27.31
C PRO A 658 28.86 -31.64 -27.20
N LEU A 659 27.62 -32.10 -27.43
CA LEU A 659 26.42 -31.30 -27.19
C LEU A 659 26.26 -31.00 -25.69
N CYS A 660 26.44 -32.00 -24.82
CA CYS A 660 26.43 -31.79 -23.38
C CYS A 660 27.55 -30.84 -22.93
N LYS A 661 28.73 -30.88 -23.55
CA LYS A 661 29.84 -29.95 -23.23
C LYS A 661 29.54 -28.52 -23.67
N SER A 662 28.93 -28.28 -24.82
CA SER A 662 28.56 -26.93 -25.25
C SER A 662 27.44 -26.35 -24.40
N VAL A 663 26.43 -27.16 -24.06
CA VAL A 663 25.38 -26.82 -23.08
C VAL A 663 26.01 -26.47 -21.73
N PHE A 664 26.94 -27.29 -21.23
CA PHE A 664 27.59 -27.07 -19.93
C PHE A 664 28.44 -25.79 -19.91
N VAL A 665 29.21 -25.50 -20.96
CA VAL A 665 30.01 -24.26 -21.06
C VAL A 665 29.14 -23.01 -21.10
N PHE A 666 27.93 -23.09 -21.68
CA PHE A 666 26.99 -21.97 -21.71
C PHE A 666 26.17 -21.83 -20.42
N LEU A 667 25.82 -22.93 -19.77
CA LEU A 667 25.09 -22.90 -18.50
C LEU A 667 25.98 -22.54 -17.31
N LEU A 668 27.29 -22.81 -17.36
CA LEU A 668 28.20 -22.57 -16.24
C LEU A 668 28.27 -21.09 -15.80
N PRO A 669 28.36 -20.08 -16.70
CA PRO A 669 28.28 -18.67 -16.31
C PRO A 669 26.92 -18.31 -15.70
N LEU A 670 25.82 -18.83 -16.25
CA LEU A 670 24.47 -18.58 -15.73
C LEU A 670 24.28 -19.19 -14.33
N LEU A 671 24.78 -20.41 -14.11
CA LEU A 671 24.83 -21.05 -12.79
C LEU A 671 25.74 -20.29 -11.82
N GLY A 672 26.83 -19.70 -12.30
CA GLY A 672 27.71 -18.83 -11.52
C GLY A 672 27.01 -17.56 -11.07
N VAL A 673 26.25 -16.90 -11.95
CA VAL A 673 25.43 -15.75 -11.61
C VAL A 673 24.33 -16.12 -10.61
N TRP A 674 23.67 -17.27 -10.81
CA TRP A 674 22.71 -17.80 -9.85
C TRP A 674 23.34 -18.04 -8.47
N GLY A 675 24.54 -18.62 -8.43
CA GLY A 675 25.31 -18.78 -7.19
C GLY A 675 25.67 -17.45 -6.51
N ILE A 676 26.02 -16.42 -7.28
CA ILE A 676 26.30 -15.08 -6.74
C ILE A 676 25.03 -14.45 -6.17
N ALA A 677 23.91 -14.52 -6.88
CA ALA A 677 22.62 -14.05 -6.39
C ALA A 677 22.25 -14.71 -5.04
N THR A 678 22.43 -16.02 -4.93
CA THR A 678 22.20 -16.75 -3.66
C THR A 678 23.12 -16.31 -2.53
N VAL A 679 24.35 -15.91 -2.83
CA VAL A 679 25.30 -15.40 -1.82
C VAL A 679 25.01 -13.96 -1.41
N VAL A 680 24.50 -13.12 -2.33
CA VAL A 680 24.21 -11.69 -2.08
C VAL A 680 22.91 -11.49 -1.29
N GLY A 681 22.12 -12.55 -1.09
CA GLY A 681 20.91 -12.49 -0.27
C GLY A 681 19.74 -11.77 -0.94
N VAL A 682 19.60 -11.90 -2.27
CA VAL A 682 18.40 -11.43 -2.98
C VAL A 682 17.15 -12.20 -2.52
N SER A 683 15.98 -11.55 -2.65
CA SER A 683 14.68 -12.09 -2.24
C SER A 683 14.40 -13.48 -2.81
N THR A 684 13.55 -14.24 -2.13
CA THR A 684 13.14 -15.57 -2.62
C THR A 684 12.42 -15.48 -3.97
N HIS A 685 11.70 -14.38 -4.20
CA HIS A 685 11.05 -14.10 -5.48
C HIS A 685 12.06 -13.90 -6.61
N THR A 686 13.11 -13.09 -6.38
CA THR A 686 14.19 -12.90 -7.35
C THR A 686 14.79 -14.24 -7.76
N HIS A 687 15.05 -15.13 -6.79
CA HIS A 687 15.53 -16.49 -7.10
C HIS A 687 14.60 -17.28 -8.02
N ARG A 688 13.27 -17.18 -7.83
CA ARG A 688 12.28 -17.86 -8.69
C ARG A 688 12.26 -17.27 -10.10
N LEU A 689 12.38 -15.95 -10.24
CA LEU A 689 12.50 -15.28 -11.55
C LEU A 689 13.79 -15.72 -12.27
N LEU A 690 14.92 -15.68 -11.58
CA LEU A 690 16.21 -16.13 -12.10
C LEU A 690 16.15 -17.61 -12.54
N ALA A 691 15.54 -18.47 -11.72
CA ALA A 691 15.35 -19.89 -12.05
C ALA A 691 14.43 -20.08 -13.26
N SER A 692 13.36 -19.29 -13.37
CA SER A 692 12.45 -19.32 -14.52
C SER A 692 13.16 -18.86 -15.80
N GLY A 693 13.97 -17.80 -15.72
CA GLY A 693 14.81 -17.33 -16.82
C GLY A 693 15.83 -18.39 -17.26
N LEU A 694 16.48 -19.05 -16.30
CA LEU A 694 17.41 -20.15 -16.57
C LEU A 694 16.70 -21.33 -17.26
N LEU A 695 15.51 -21.72 -16.78
CA LEU A 695 14.71 -22.78 -17.38
C LEU A 695 14.28 -22.42 -18.81
N LEU A 696 13.88 -21.18 -19.05
CA LEU A 696 13.48 -20.68 -20.37
C LEU A 696 14.68 -20.72 -21.34
N ILE A 697 15.83 -20.16 -20.95
CA ILE A 697 17.06 -20.19 -21.76
C ILE A 697 17.44 -21.64 -22.08
N THR A 698 17.46 -22.50 -21.06
CA THR A 698 17.84 -23.91 -21.22
C THR A 698 16.91 -24.61 -22.20
N SER A 699 15.59 -24.40 -22.06
CA SER A 699 14.58 -24.99 -22.94
C SER A 699 14.73 -24.51 -24.39
N MET A 700 14.93 -23.20 -24.60
CA MET A 700 15.18 -22.66 -25.93
C MET A 700 16.45 -23.24 -26.55
N TYR A 701 17.52 -23.37 -25.77
CA TYR A 701 18.78 -23.94 -26.26
C TYR A 701 18.63 -25.41 -26.66
N VAL A 702 17.91 -26.21 -25.87
CA VAL A 702 17.60 -27.61 -26.20
C VAL A 702 16.80 -27.69 -27.49
N ILE A 703 15.76 -26.86 -27.66
CA ILE A 703 14.96 -26.83 -28.89
C ILE A 703 15.83 -26.47 -30.10
N VAL A 704 16.66 -25.44 -29.99
CA VAL A 704 17.58 -25.01 -31.07
C VAL A 704 18.58 -26.10 -31.40
N ALA A 705 19.18 -26.74 -30.40
CA ALA A 705 20.11 -27.85 -30.58
C ALA A 705 19.46 -29.04 -31.30
N VAL A 706 18.25 -29.42 -30.89
CA VAL A 706 17.47 -30.51 -31.52
C VAL A 706 17.11 -30.15 -32.96
N ALA A 707 16.59 -28.94 -33.20
CA ALA A 707 16.24 -28.47 -34.53
C ALA A 707 17.47 -28.40 -35.46
N ALA A 708 18.60 -27.91 -34.95
CA ALA A 708 19.87 -27.89 -35.67
C ALA A 708 20.35 -29.32 -36.00
N GLY A 709 20.19 -30.27 -35.08
CA GLY A 709 20.47 -31.69 -35.31
C GLY A 709 19.63 -32.28 -36.45
N TYR A 710 18.32 -32.05 -36.45
CA TYR A 710 17.43 -32.48 -37.53
C TYR A 710 17.75 -31.83 -38.88
N LEU A 711 18.05 -30.52 -38.88
CA LEU A 711 18.44 -29.79 -40.09
C LEU A 711 19.76 -30.33 -40.66
N ALA A 712 20.75 -30.58 -39.79
CA ALA A 712 22.03 -31.15 -40.17
C ALA A 712 21.86 -32.56 -40.76
N ASP A 713 21.05 -33.43 -40.14
CA ASP A 713 20.74 -34.76 -40.67
C ASP A 713 20.07 -34.69 -42.06
N GLY A 714 19.08 -33.80 -42.22
CA GLY A 714 18.40 -33.59 -43.51
C GLY A 714 19.35 -33.11 -44.62
N ILE A 715 20.25 -32.17 -44.30
CA ILE A 715 21.28 -31.68 -45.24
C ILE A 715 22.27 -32.81 -45.59
N MET A 716 22.71 -33.58 -44.61
CA MET A 716 23.65 -34.69 -44.81
C MET A 716 23.05 -35.78 -45.69
N LYS A 717 21.80 -36.18 -45.44
CA LYS A 717 21.07 -37.14 -46.30
C LYS A 717 20.99 -36.67 -47.74
N LYS A 718 20.54 -35.43 -47.97
CA LYS A 718 20.40 -34.85 -49.31
C LYS A 718 21.73 -34.67 -50.02
N SER A 719 22.78 -34.30 -49.28
CA SER A 719 24.15 -34.21 -49.82
C SER A 719 24.71 -35.58 -50.21
N ASN A 720 24.44 -36.62 -49.42
CA ASN A 720 24.87 -37.99 -49.72
C ASN A 720 24.09 -38.58 -50.91
N GLU A 721 22.79 -38.30 -51.03
CA GLU A 721 21.99 -38.67 -52.19
C GLU A 721 22.51 -38.00 -53.46
N HIS A 722 22.83 -36.70 -53.40
CA HIS A 722 23.39 -35.97 -54.52
C HIS A 722 24.78 -36.50 -54.92
N LEU A 723 25.66 -36.75 -53.95
CA LEU A 723 26.97 -37.37 -54.19
C LEU A 723 26.84 -38.75 -54.82
N ARG A 724 25.89 -39.57 -54.34
CA ARG A 724 25.59 -40.86 -54.96
C ARG A 724 25.10 -40.70 -56.40
N SER A 725 24.23 -39.72 -56.69
CA SER A 725 23.75 -39.46 -58.06
C SER A 725 24.81 -38.90 -59.01
N VAL A 726 25.84 -38.26 -58.49
CA VAL A 726 26.96 -37.72 -59.29
C VAL A 726 28.03 -38.79 -59.53
N LEU A 727 28.13 -39.78 -58.63
CA LEU A 727 29.09 -40.89 -58.72
C LEU A 727 28.53 -42.12 -59.46
N SER A 728 27.21 -42.28 -59.51
CA SER A 728 26.50 -43.23 -60.37
C SER A 728 26.31 -42.67 -61.78
#